data_AF-A0A813RY55-F1
#
_entry.id   AF-A0A813RY55-F1
#
_cell.length_a   1.000
_cell.length_b   1.000
_cell.length_c   1.000
_cell.angle_alpha   90.00
_cell.angle_beta   90.00
_cell.angle_gamma   90.00
#
_symmetry.space_group_name_H-M   'P 1'
#
loop_
_entity.id
_entity.type
_entity.pdbx_description
1 polymer ?
#
loop_
_entity_poly.entity_id
_entity_poly.type
_entity_poly.pdbx_seq_one_letter_code
_entity_poly.pdbx_strand_id
1 'polypeptide(L)'
;MSVNHPRTKKTDVKKVSMNTMRQLFGFDFTDFQSWNSFLKLMNRPEDPSSLAVLRILFGILMVLDIPQERGMSHADIYYPNEDIECQFPLFNFLKPLRSEYMVLIYLTMFIGAVGITLGLFYRLSTILFTISYWYIFLLDKTSWNNHSYLYGLIGFQLILFDAHRFWSLDGLFKKKIRDSHVPLWNYTLIRFQIFVVYFIAGLKKTDLDWVTGYSMDTLGKHWIFLPFRSFMTIEQITLILVHICGLILDLFIGFILFFDRSRPIGILFCSSFHLMNSQLFSIGMFPYTMLATIPIFFHNDWPRKFIRNKFPKFISLLFVKNDTPQYSEACLYSKDDIKVEDQTNTRLKPSIITRSMKYAHTKATFRHKFFTIISILYLMEQSFLPYSHFITKVSLQNKNDKQKLHYLNPNKWSTAKRWSSHADMIVQYAQCIGKKLNEHGYDNVELKFDIWRSMNGRFNQRQIDPRIDLLNEAKWSAFSDTSWLKPLLTNLSDWRTRMQQIEHDLSNKSQNVLVTFVADFPDLHLENFIPYDLNTTIEVLEGKVIVEYLKEKKNVTLNVGEKASVPNGDYHNVYTISPNPSCYMYVYINQSDVEMFTLWDKYHNISDKLLNDTIDKNRLHYPEMEEVDLVRLTYENMSKQIHNKSFDELLNLSKDQLLINNKTNWATISSTFEKNMNKSISKRLQYKLNWKEKTHKRFKIFVNKKSTQFKRCYHMVLFALRSVFLQENFFQLVQDKFYNDGDSMDHHEIEMATLKRTKQRDTKKARGDKSNRRDSTKSSSKKKKN
;
A
#
# COMPACT_ATOMS: atom_id res chain seq x y z
N MET A 1 -51.77 71.02 -23.88
CA MET A 1 -52.08 70.15 -22.72
C MET A 1 -51.20 68.91 -22.80
N SER A 2 -50.28 68.70 -21.86
CA SER A 2 -49.64 67.40 -21.66
C SER A 2 -50.15 66.80 -20.35
N VAL A 3 -50.37 65.49 -20.32
CA VAL A 3 -50.90 64.79 -19.13
C VAL A 3 -49.81 63.92 -18.53
N ASN A 4 -49.61 64.10 -17.22
CA ASN A 4 -48.55 63.45 -16.46
C ASN A 4 -48.78 61.95 -16.29
N HIS A 5 -47.73 61.14 -16.47
CA HIS A 5 -47.58 59.87 -15.77
C HIS A 5 -46.42 59.97 -14.76
N PRO A 6 -46.61 59.57 -13.48
CA PRO A 6 -45.57 59.76 -12.46
C PRO A 6 -44.37 58.84 -12.68
N ARG A 7 -43.16 59.39 -12.62
CA ARG A 7 -41.92 58.59 -12.50
C ARG A 7 -41.93 57.82 -11.17
N THR A 8 -42.02 56.50 -11.23
CA THR A 8 -41.75 55.64 -10.07
C THR A 8 -40.27 55.78 -9.68
N LYS A 9 -40.02 56.31 -8.47
CA LYS A 9 -38.66 56.38 -7.91
C LYS A 9 -38.13 54.96 -7.74
N LYS A 10 -37.09 54.59 -8.51
CA LYS A 10 -36.23 53.45 -8.15
C LYS A 10 -35.60 53.77 -6.80
N THR A 11 -35.90 52.98 -5.79
CA THR A 11 -35.21 53.03 -4.51
C THR A 11 -33.83 52.42 -4.68
N ASP A 12 -32.80 53.26 -4.69
CA ASP A 12 -31.41 52.79 -4.67
C ASP A 12 -31.13 52.03 -3.36
N VAL A 13 -31.17 50.70 -3.45
CA VAL A 13 -30.65 49.83 -2.40
C VAL A 13 -29.14 50.07 -2.33
N LYS A 14 -28.71 50.85 -1.34
CA LYS A 14 -27.28 51.05 -1.03
C LYS A 14 -26.59 49.69 -0.91
N LYS A 15 -25.85 49.28 -1.95
CA LYS A 15 -24.84 48.24 -1.84
C LYS A 15 -23.83 48.71 -0.82
N VAL A 16 -23.91 48.16 0.40
CA VAL A 16 -22.82 48.28 1.37
C VAL A 16 -21.58 47.70 0.71
N SER A 17 -20.54 48.53 0.58
CA SER A 17 -19.26 48.08 0.03
C SER A 17 -18.70 46.99 0.93
N MET A 18 -18.81 45.72 0.51
CA MET A 18 -18.18 44.63 1.22
C MET A 18 -16.67 44.78 1.10
N ASN A 19 -15.99 44.80 2.24
CA ASN A 19 -14.55 44.87 2.32
C ASN A 19 -13.90 43.76 1.46
N THR A 20 -12.79 44.07 0.77
CA THR A 20 -12.11 43.14 -0.15
C THR A 20 -11.75 41.81 0.52
N MET A 21 -11.41 41.87 1.81
CA MET A 21 -11.13 40.68 2.64
C MET A 21 -12.35 39.75 2.74
N ARG A 22 -13.51 40.28 3.09
CA ARG A 22 -14.78 39.55 3.14
C ARG A 22 -15.18 38.95 1.79
N GLN A 23 -14.84 39.63 0.68
CA GLN A 23 -15.08 39.10 -0.67
C GLN A 23 -14.14 37.93 -1.03
N LEU A 24 -12.88 37.95 -0.57
CA LEU A 24 -11.87 36.94 -0.92
C LEU A 24 -11.88 35.70 0.00
N PHE A 25 -12.09 35.92 1.31
CA PHE A 25 -11.98 34.88 2.34
C PHE A 25 -13.35 34.50 2.95
N GLY A 26 -14.39 35.29 2.69
CA GLY A 26 -15.70 35.11 3.31
C GLY A 26 -15.79 35.58 4.77
N PHE A 27 -14.75 36.20 5.32
CA PHE A 27 -14.67 36.75 6.69
C PHE A 27 -13.81 38.02 6.72
N ASP A 28 -13.87 38.79 7.81
CA ASP A 28 -13.00 39.95 8.07
C ASP A 28 -12.07 39.70 9.27
N PHE A 29 -10.91 40.35 9.36
CA PHE A 29 -10.02 40.22 10.54
C PHE A 29 -10.71 40.60 11.87
N THR A 30 -11.73 41.48 11.82
CA THR A 30 -12.54 41.85 12.99
C THR A 30 -13.33 40.67 13.57
N ASP A 31 -13.57 39.61 12.79
CA ASP A 31 -14.20 38.38 13.27
C ASP A 31 -13.30 37.61 14.26
N PHE A 32 -11.98 37.82 14.23
CA PHE A 32 -11.01 37.15 15.10
C PHE A 32 -10.58 38.00 16.31
N GLN A 33 -10.92 39.29 16.33
CA GLN A 33 -10.53 40.22 17.40
C GLN A 33 -11.24 39.96 18.75
N SER A 34 -12.34 39.20 18.78
CA SER A 34 -13.01 38.85 20.03
C SER A 34 -13.65 37.47 19.98
N TRP A 35 -13.72 36.79 21.14
CA TRP A 35 -14.42 35.52 21.30
C TRP A 35 -15.88 35.57 20.82
N ASN A 36 -16.58 36.69 21.07
CA ASN A 36 -17.98 36.86 20.64
C ASN A 36 -18.10 37.06 19.12
N SER A 37 -17.11 37.68 18.48
CA SER A 37 -17.05 37.79 17.01
C SER A 37 -16.79 36.42 16.38
N PHE A 38 -15.79 35.70 16.90
CA PHE A 38 -15.42 34.38 16.38
C PHE A 38 -16.54 33.35 16.57
N LEU A 39 -17.22 33.37 17.72
CA LEU A 39 -18.43 32.55 17.97
C LEU A 39 -19.52 32.84 16.94
N LYS A 40 -19.75 34.10 16.57
CA LYS A 40 -20.73 34.44 15.53
C LYS A 40 -20.28 33.93 14.16
N LEU A 41 -19.01 34.12 13.79
CA LEU A 41 -18.46 33.63 12.52
C LEU A 41 -18.64 32.11 12.40
N MET A 42 -18.18 31.33 13.40
CA MET A 42 -18.22 29.86 13.36
C MET A 42 -19.63 29.28 13.42
N ASN A 43 -20.60 30.02 13.96
CA ASN A 43 -22.01 29.59 14.04
C ASN A 43 -22.94 30.32 13.07
N ARG A 44 -22.43 31.12 12.13
CA ARG A 44 -23.27 31.79 11.14
C ARG A 44 -24.01 30.74 10.27
N PRO A 45 -25.23 31.05 9.80
CA PRO A 45 -26.00 30.15 8.95
C PRO A 45 -25.33 29.96 7.58
N GLU A 46 -25.29 28.71 7.13
CA GLU A 46 -24.84 28.30 5.79
C GLU A 46 -25.84 27.31 5.18
N ASP A 47 -25.89 27.23 3.85
CA ASP A 47 -26.77 26.29 3.14
C ASP A 47 -26.33 24.83 3.42
N PRO A 48 -27.27 23.90 3.72
CA PRO A 48 -26.93 22.52 4.10
C PRO A 48 -26.62 21.59 2.91
N SER A 49 -26.84 22.02 1.66
CA SER A 49 -26.90 21.10 0.53
C SER A 49 -25.54 20.52 0.12
N SER A 50 -24.45 21.29 0.16
CA SER A 50 -23.12 20.74 -0.17
C SER A 50 -22.63 19.71 0.86
N LEU A 51 -22.98 19.84 2.15
CA LEU A 51 -22.70 18.79 3.15
C LEU A 51 -23.50 17.51 2.90
N ALA A 52 -24.73 17.60 2.39
CA ALA A 52 -25.51 16.43 2.02
C ALA A 52 -24.89 15.68 0.83
N VAL A 53 -24.32 16.38 -0.16
CA VAL A 53 -23.58 15.74 -1.24
C VAL A 53 -22.36 14.98 -0.70
N LEU A 54 -21.56 15.61 0.16
CA LEU A 54 -20.43 14.95 0.83
C LEU A 54 -20.88 13.68 1.58
N ARG A 55 -21.93 13.78 2.40
CA ARG A 55 -22.51 12.65 3.15
C ARG A 55 -22.92 11.50 2.23
N ILE A 56 -23.61 11.80 1.13
CA ILE A 56 -24.11 10.80 0.19
C ILE A 56 -22.93 10.13 -0.53
N LEU A 57 -21.99 10.91 -1.08
CA LEU A 57 -20.85 10.36 -1.82
C LEU A 57 -19.92 9.55 -0.91
N PHE A 58 -19.57 10.05 0.27
CA PHE A 58 -18.77 9.30 1.24
C PHE A 58 -19.48 8.01 1.67
N GLY A 59 -20.78 8.07 1.97
CA GLY A 59 -21.58 6.90 2.32
C GLY A 59 -21.58 5.83 1.23
N ILE A 60 -21.80 6.21 -0.04
CA ILE A 60 -21.75 5.29 -1.19
C ILE A 60 -20.38 4.64 -1.31
N LEU A 61 -19.30 5.43 -1.18
CA LEU A 61 -17.94 4.89 -1.27
C LEU A 61 -17.65 3.93 -0.11
N MET A 62 -18.11 4.20 1.11
CA MET A 62 -17.97 3.27 2.23
C MET A 62 -18.81 1.98 2.06
N VAL A 63 -19.99 2.06 1.45
CA VAL A 63 -20.80 0.87 1.09
C VAL A 63 -20.06 -0.04 0.09
N LEU A 64 -19.18 0.50 -0.76
CA LEU A 64 -18.34 -0.27 -1.68
C LEU A 64 -17.01 -0.73 -1.04
N ASP A 65 -16.37 0.15 -0.26
CA ASP A 65 -15.10 -0.07 0.45
C ASP A 65 -15.22 -1.23 1.46
N ILE A 66 -16.34 -1.32 2.19
CA ILE A 66 -16.50 -2.32 3.27
C ILE A 66 -16.45 -3.77 2.76
N PRO A 67 -17.24 -4.18 1.74
CA PRO A 67 -17.14 -5.52 1.14
C PRO A 67 -15.81 -5.81 0.45
N GLN A 68 -15.24 -4.84 -0.27
CA GLN A 68 -14.11 -5.09 -1.18
C GLN A 68 -12.75 -4.87 -0.51
N GLU A 69 -12.51 -3.69 0.05
CA GLU A 69 -11.20 -3.24 0.55
C GLU A 69 -11.02 -3.43 2.06
N ARG A 70 -12.12 -3.49 2.83
CA ARG A 70 -12.07 -3.71 4.29
C ARG A 70 -12.29 -5.15 4.71
N GLY A 71 -12.43 -6.06 3.74
CA GLY A 71 -12.38 -7.49 3.99
C GLY A 71 -13.65 -8.12 4.54
N MET A 72 -14.82 -7.44 4.54
CA MET A 72 -16.08 -8.08 4.97
C MET A 72 -16.40 -9.34 4.16
N SER A 73 -15.98 -9.40 2.89
CA SER A 73 -16.15 -10.57 2.01
C SER A 73 -15.20 -11.75 2.31
N HIS A 74 -14.12 -11.52 3.09
CA HIS A 74 -13.08 -12.49 3.42
C HIS A 74 -12.82 -12.50 4.95
N ALA A 75 -13.83 -12.13 5.76
CA ALA A 75 -13.69 -11.93 7.20
C ALA A 75 -13.41 -13.24 7.95
N ASP A 76 -13.80 -14.38 7.37
CA ASP A 76 -13.48 -15.73 7.82
C ASP A 76 -11.99 -16.08 7.64
N ILE A 77 -11.36 -15.58 6.57
CA ILE A 77 -9.93 -15.74 6.30
C ILE A 77 -9.09 -14.80 7.19
N TYR A 78 -9.54 -13.56 7.40
CA TYR A 78 -8.82 -12.59 8.25
C TYR A 78 -8.97 -12.85 9.75
N TYR A 79 -10.08 -13.44 10.17
CA TYR A 79 -10.38 -13.74 11.58
C TYR A 79 -10.77 -15.21 11.75
N PRO A 80 -9.84 -16.16 11.50
CA PRO A 80 -10.09 -17.58 11.70
C PRO A 80 -10.36 -17.88 13.18
N ASN A 81 -11.09 -18.96 13.45
CA ASN A 81 -11.42 -19.38 14.83
C ASN A 81 -10.23 -20.03 15.59
N GLU A 82 -9.08 -20.18 14.94
CA GLU A 82 -7.83 -20.71 15.52
C GLU A 82 -6.74 -19.63 15.47
N ASP A 83 -6.07 -19.37 16.59
CA ASP A 83 -5.05 -18.32 16.76
C ASP A 83 -3.69 -18.66 16.07
N ILE A 84 -3.71 -19.11 14.81
CA ILE A 84 -2.53 -19.59 14.08
C ILE A 84 -1.57 -18.44 13.74
N GLU A 85 -2.09 -17.27 13.36
CA GLU A 85 -1.30 -16.09 13.02
C GLU A 85 -1.08 -15.12 14.19
N CYS A 86 -0.05 -14.29 14.09
CA CYS A 86 0.27 -13.20 15.00
C CYS A 86 -0.31 -11.89 14.47
N GLN A 87 -1.07 -11.20 15.31
CA GLN A 87 -1.75 -9.94 14.98
C GLN A 87 -1.08 -8.77 15.71
N PHE A 88 -1.24 -7.57 15.16
CA PHE A 88 -0.51 -6.37 15.58
C PHE A 88 -1.43 -5.23 16.03
N PRO A 89 -2.19 -5.39 17.13
CA PRO A 89 -3.16 -4.39 17.58
C PRO A 89 -2.49 -3.09 18.04
N LEU A 90 -3.24 -1.97 18.00
CA LEU A 90 -2.76 -0.72 18.60
C LEU A 90 -2.62 -0.80 20.11
N PHE A 91 -3.51 -1.54 20.77
CA PHE A 91 -3.49 -1.78 22.20
C PHE A 91 -3.55 -3.28 22.47
N ASN A 92 -2.60 -3.82 23.24
CA ASN A 92 -2.43 -5.27 23.45
C ASN A 92 -3.64 -5.97 24.12
N PHE A 93 -4.59 -5.21 24.69
CA PHE A 93 -5.84 -5.75 25.22
C PHE A 93 -6.93 -5.97 24.16
N LEU A 94 -6.81 -5.33 22.99
CA LEU A 94 -7.72 -5.55 21.86
C LEU A 94 -7.37 -6.87 21.19
N LYS A 95 -8.40 -7.68 20.98
CA LYS A 95 -8.36 -8.95 20.27
C LYS A 95 -9.60 -9.05 19.38
N PRO A 96 -9.53 -9.75 18.23
CA PRO A 96 -10.71 -10.03 17.44
C PRO A 96 -11.70 -10.86 18.27
N LEU A 97 -12.98 -10.72 17.95
CA LEU A 97 -13.97 -11.70 18.38
C LEU A 97 -13.85 -12.95 17.49
N ARG A 98 -14.56 -14.03 17.85
CA ARG A 98 -14.73 -15.17 16.95
C ARG A 98 -15.29 -14.72 15.60
N SER A 99 -14.99 -15.48 14.55
CA SER A 99 -15.31 -15.16 13.15
C SER A 99 -16.78 -14.74 12.96
N GLU A 100 -17.71 -15.44 13.62
CA GLU A 100 -19.15 -15.21 13.50
C GLU A 100 -19.56 -13.82 14.01
N TYR A 101 -18.92 -13.34 15.08
CA TYR A 101 -19.16 -12.00 15.63
C TYR A 101 -18.44 -10.91 14.83
N MET A 102 -17.27 -11.20 14.25
CA MET A 102 -16.59 -10.26 13.35
C MET A 102 -17.46 -9.93 12.13
N VAL A 103 -18.11 -10.94 11.53
CA VAL A 103 -19.09 -10.73 10.44
C VAL A 103 -20.26 -9.83 10.87
N LEU A 104 -20.77 -9.97 12.12
CA LEU A 104 -21.81 -9.09 12.65
C LEU A 104 -21.33 -7.64 12.86
N ILE A 105 -20.08 -7.42 13.23
CA ILE A 105 -19.48 -6.08 13.34
C ILE A 105 -19.35 -5.43 11.96
N TYR A 106 -18.89 -6.19 10.95
CA TYR A 106 -18.86 -5.73 9.56
C TYR A 106 -20.25 -5.39 9.01
N LEU A 107 -21.25 -6.24 9.27
CA LEU A 107 -22.64 -5.98 8.89
C LEU A 107 -23.19 -4.72 9.56
N THR A 108 -22.86 -4.51 10.84
CA THR A 108 -23.24 -3.29 11.58
C THR A 108 -22.59 -2.04 10.97
N MET A 109 -21.31 -2.12 10.60
CA MET A 109 -20.61 -1.04 9.90
C MET A 109 -21.23 -0.74 8.53
N PHE A 110 -21.57 -1.78 7.77
CA PHE A 110 -22.20 -1.68 6.44
C PHE A 110 -23.60 -1.04 6.52
N ILE A 111 -24.45 -1.49 7.45
CA ILE A 111 -25.76 -0.87 7.72
C ILE A 111 -25.59 0.59 8.16
N GLY A 112 -24.55 0.90 8.95
CA GLY A 112 -24.14 2.26 9.27
C GLY A 112 -23.87 3.11 8.03
N ALA A 113 -23.05 2.62 7.09
CA ALA A 113 -22.72 3.31 5.83
C ALA A 113 -23.96 3.53 4.92
N VAL A 114 -24.86 2.54 4.82
CA VAL A 114 -26.14 2.68 4.11
C VAL A 114 -27.02 3.75 4.77
N GLY A 115 -27.12 3.74 6.11
CA GLY A 115 -27.89 4.74 6.87
C GLY A 115 -27.31 6.16 6.75
N ILE A 116 -25.98 6.31 6.71
CA ILE A 116 -25.30 7.58 6.40
C ILE A 116 -25.70 8.07 5.01
N THR A 117 -25.66 7.19 4.00
CA THR A 117 -26.01 7.49 2.61
C THR A 117 -27.44 8.00 2.47
N LEU A 118 -28.40 7.31 3.10
CA LEU A 118 -29.82 7.68 3.06
C LEU A 118 -30.16 8.85 4.01
N GLY A 119 -29.31 9.14 4.99
CA GLY A 119 -29.63 10.05 6.08
C GLY A 119 -30.81 9.54 6.91
N LEU A 120 -30.82 8.23 7.18
CA LEU A 120 -31.83 7.51 7.94
C LEU A 120 -31.28 7.22 9.34
N PHE A 121 -31.95 7.67 10.39
CA PHE A 121 -31.45 7.62 11.76
C PHE A 121 -30.01 8.11 11.87
N TYR A 122 -29.68 9.20 11.15
CA TYR A 122 -28.31 9.55 10.75
C TYR A 122 -27.31 9.54 11.90
N ARG A 123 -27.67 10.10 13.06
CA ARG A 123 -26.81 10.15 14.25
C ARG A 123 -26.48 8.75 14.80
N LEU A 124 -27.43 7.82 14.76
CA LEU A 124 -27.21 6.42 15.11
C LEU A 124 -26.36 5.72 14.05
N SER A 125 -26.67 5.89 12.76
CA SER A 125 -25.89 5.28 11.67
C SER A 125 -24.43 5.74 11.62
N THR A 126 -24.15 7.01 11.91
CA THR A 126 -22.76 7.50 12.07
C THR A 126 -22.05 6.87 13.24
N ILE A 127 -22.74 6.63 14.37
CA ILE A 127 -22.16 5.96 15.55
C ILE A 127 -21.88 4.48 15.25
N LEU A 128 -22.84 3.77 14.66
CA LEU A 128 -22.70 2.35 14.28
C LEU A 128 -21.57 2.13 13.27
N PHE A 129 -21.47 2.99 12.24
CA PHE A 129 -20.34 2.98 11.32
C PHE A 129 -19.01 3.22 12.04
N THR A 130 -18.91 4.33 12.79
CA THR A 130 -17.63 4.79 13.35
C THR A 130 -17.09 3.89 14.44
N ILE A 131 -17.94 3.37 15.35
CA ILE A 131 -17.48 2.47 16.42
C ILE A 131 -16.96 1.16 15.83
N SER A 132 -17.71 0.53 14.91
CA SER A 132 -17.26 -0.69 14.24
C SER A 132 -16.02 -0.46 13.38
N TYR A 133 -15.94 0.68 12.67
CA TYR A 133 -14.77 1.07 11.87
C TYR A 133 -13.51 1.19 12.73
N TRP A 134 -13.57 1.94 13.83
CA TRP A 134 -12.42 2.10 14.72
C TRP A 134 -12.05 0.82 15.45
N TYR A 135 -13.01 -0.01 15.86
CA TYR A 135 -12.71 -1.32 16.42
C TYR A 135 -11.89 -2.17 15.43
N ILE A 136 -12.36 -2.33 14.20
CA ILE A 136 -11.65 -3.07 13.14
C ILE A 136 -10.28 -2.44 12.82
N PHE A 137 -10.22 -1.10 12.73
CA PHE A 137 -8.98 -0.37 12.48
C PHE A 137 -7.90 -0.61 13.55
N LEU A 138 -8.30 -0.78 14.81
CA LEU A 138 -7.39 -0.92 15.95
C LEU A 138 -6.90 -2.35 16.21
N LEU A 139 -7.52 -3.36 15.57
CA LEU A 139 -7.16 -4.78 15.72
C LEU A 139 -5.82 -5.18 15.07
N ASP A 140 -5.48 -4.58 13.94
CA ASP A 140 -4.23 -4.90 13.23
C ASP A 140 -3.69 -3.70 12.45
N LYS A 141 -2.54 -3.17 12.88
CA LYS A 141 -1.84 -2.07 12.21
C LYS A 141 -1.35 -2.44 10.81
N THR A 142 -1.14 -3.73 10.52
CA THR A 142 -0.56 -4.15 9.24
C THR A 142 -1.55 -4.02 8.09
N SER A 143 -2.85 -4.17 8.34
CA SER A 143 -3.90 -4.11 7.31
C SER A 143 -4.19 -2.66 6.82
N TRP A 144 -3.95 -1.66 7.66
CA TRP A 144 -4.43 -0.29 7.42
C TRP A 144 -3.35 0.69 6.92
N ASN A 145 -3.78 1.90 6.54
CA ASN A 145 -2.91 2.96 6.04
C ASN A 145 -3.48 4.35 6.42
N ASN A 146 -2.73 5.42 6.10
CA ASN A 146 -3.12 6.80 6.41
C ASN A 146 -4.48 7.20 5.80
N HIS A 147 -4.88 6.61 4.67
CA HIS A 147 -6.18 6.86 4.04
C HIS A 147 -7.33 6.21 4.84
N SER A 148 -7.07 5.03 5.41
CA SER A 148 -8.01 4.34 6.31
C SER A 148 -8.22 5.14 7.59
N TYR A 149 -7.14 5.70 8.17
CA TYR A 149 -7.23 6.65 9.28
C TYR A 149 -8.09 7.89 8.93
N LEU A 150 -7.91 8.47 7.73
CA LEU A 150 -8.73 9.58 7.24
C LEU A 150 -10.23 9.23 7.16
N TYR A 151 -10.59 8.01 6.75
CA TYR A 151 -12.00 7.59 6.68
C TYR A 151 -12.61 7.47 8.08
N GLY A 152 -11.86 6.95 9.05
CA GLY A 152 -12.24 6.92 10.47
C GLY A 152 -12.44 8.33 11.04
N LEU A 153 -11.59 9.29 10.66
CA LEU A 153 -11.75 10.71 11.02
C LEU A 153 -13.00 11.34 10.37
N ILE A 154 -13.25 11.11 9.08
CA ILE A 154 -14.46 11.63 8.41
C ILE A 154 -15.73 11.00 9.03
N GLY A 155 -15.71 9.71 9.36
CA GLY A 155 -16.78 9.04 10.11
C GLY A 155 -17.06 9.71 11.46
N PHE A 156 -16.01 9.95 12.25
CA PHE A 156 -16.10 10.66 13.52
C PHE A 156 -16.61 12.11 13.36
N GLN A 157 -16.12 12.85 12.37
CA GLN A 157 -16.62 14.18 12.04
C GLN A 157 -18.12 14.15 11.68
N LEU A 158 -18.59 13.15 10.94
CA LEU A 158 -20.01 12.98 10.60
C LEU A 158 -20.90 12.74 11.84
N ILE A 159 -20.39 12.13 12.93
CA ILE A 159 -21.11 12.06 14.22
C ILE A 159 -21.42 13.45 14.75
N LEU A 160 -20.53 14.43 14.53
CA LEU A 160 -20.71 15.82 14.97
C LEU A 160 -21.56 16.62 13.97
N PHE A 161 -21.33 16.44 12.67
CA PHE A 161 -21.94 17.24 11.61
C PHE A 161 -23.46 17.15 11.52
N ASP A 162 -24.05 18.22 11.00
CA ASP A 162 -25.48 18.38 10.77
C ASP A 162 -25.91 18.02 9.32
N ALA A 163 -25.15 17.15 8.64
CA ALA A 163 -25.32 16.78 7.22
C ALA A 163 -26.63 16.03 6.87
N HIS A 164 -27.44 15.69 7.87
CA HIS A 164 -28.77 15.11 7.74
C HIS A 164 -29.90 16.13 7.53
N ARG A 165 -29.58 17.41 7.36
CA ARG A 165 -30.60 18.46 7.17
C ARG A 165 -31.05 18.61 5.71
N PHE A 166 -30.31 18.06 4.76
CA PHE A 166 -30.67 18.08 3.34
C PHE A 166 -30.54 16.67 2.72
N TRP A 167 -31.45 16.35 1.80
CA TRP A 167 -31.61 15.04 1.15
C TRP A 167 -31.49 13.82 2.08
N SER A 168 -32.18 13.87 3.22
CA SER A 168 -32.21 12.80 4.22
C SER A 168 -33.63 12.26 4.43
N LEU A 169 -33.74 10.97 4.76
CA LEU A 169 -34.99 10.38 5.21
C LEU A 169 -35.42 10.96 6.58
N ASP A 170 -34.48 11.26 7.47
CA ASP A 170 -34.74 11.96 8.74
C ASP A 170 -35.48 13.28 8.54
N GLY A 171 -35.14 14.05 7.50
CA GLY A 171 -35.84 15.29 7.13
C GLY A 171 -37.25 15.06 6.59
N LEU A 172 -37.54 13.91 5.97
CA LEU A 172 -38.89 13.56 5.57
C LEU A 172 -39.78 13.30 6.79
N PHE A 173 -39.26 12.59 7.80
CA PHE A 173 -39.97 12.31 9.05
C PHE A 173 -40.09 13.53 9.98
N LYS A 174 -39.03 14.36 10.09
CA LYS A 174 -38.96 15.49 11.02
C LYS A 174 -38.87 16.82 10.28
N LYS A 175 -40.02 17.44 10.01
CA LYS A 175 -40.15 18.73 9.29
C LYS A 175 -39.25 19.87 9.83
N LYS A 176 -38.91 19.89 11.13
CA LYS A 176 -38.04 20.91 11.77
C LYS A 176 -36.60 20.91 11.25
N ILE A 177 -36.03 19.75 10.91
CA ILE A 177 -34.63 19.66 10.43
C ILE A 177 -34.52 19.74 8.90
N ARG A 178 -35.63 19.53 8.18
CA ARG A 178 -35.69 19.44 6.72
C ARG A 178 -35.34 20.77 6.06
N ASP A 179 -34.33 20.76 5.22
CA ASP A 179 -33.83 21.93 4.49
C ASP A 179 -33.60 23.12 5.44
N SER A 180 -32.85 22.88 6.53
CA SER A 180 -32.53 23.88 7.57
C SER A 180 -31.04 24.23 7.58
N HIS A 181 -30.72 25.48 7.89
CA HIS A 181 -29.35 26.00 7.93
C HIS A 181 -28.42 25.19 8.85
N VAL A 182 -27.15 25.12 8.45
CA VAL A 182 -26.04 24.53 9.22
C VAL A 182 -25.08 25.63 9.67
N PRO A 183 -24.44 25.52 10.85
CA PRO A 183 -23.42 26.47 11.26
C PRO A 183 -22.09 26.23 10.52
N LEU A 184 -21.42 27.32 10.12
CA LEU A 184 -20.18 27.32 9.32
C LEU A 184 -19.11 26.32 9.78
N TRP A 185 -18.94 26.09 11.09
CA TRP A 185 -17.92 25.17 11.62
C TRP A 185 -17.97 23.76 11.02
N ASN A 186 -19.14 23.30 10.55
CA ASN A 186 -19.28 22.02 9.82
C ASN A 186 -18.40 22.01 8.55
N TYR A 187 -18.45 23.09 7.77
CA TYR A 187 -17.63 23.27 6.57
C TYR A 187 -16.16 23.52 6.92
N THR A 188 -15.88 24.27 8.00
CA THR A 188 -14.52 24.55 8.45
C THR A 188 -13.76 23.26 8.77
N LEU A 189 -14.35 22.37 9.57
CA LEU A 189 -13.68 21.13 10.02
C LEU A 189 -13.35 20.18 8.87
N ILE A 190 -14.28 19.96 7.93
CA ILE A 190 -14.01 19.05 6.80
C ILE A 190 -13.03 19.66 5.78
N ARG A 191 -13.18 20.96 5.44
CA ARG A 191 -12.26 21.63 4.51
C ARG A 191 -10.85 21.67 5.09
N PHE A 192 -10.71 21.93 6.39
CA PHE A 192 -9.44 21.86 7.09
C PHE A 192 -8.86 20.44 7.09
N GLN A 193 -9.66 19.41 7.38
CA GLN A 193 -9.16 18.03 7.36
C GLN A 193 -8.58 17.64 6.00
N ILE A 194 -9.28 17.99 4.92
CA ILE A 194 -8.81 17.73 3.55
C ILE A 194 -7.56 18.56 3.23
N PHE A 195 -7.53 19.83 3.65
CA PHE A 195 -6.36 20.71 3.50
C PHE A 195 -5.11 20.13 4.18
N VAL A 196 -5.23 19.67 5.44
CA VAL A 196 -4.13 19.08 6.22
C VAL A 196 -3.59 17.82 5.53
N VAL A 197 -4.46 16.97 4.98
CA VAL A 197 -4.03 15.76 4.24
C VAL A 197 -3.08 16.12 3.10
N TYR A 198 -3.40 17.12 2.28
CA TYR A 198 -2.49 17.58 1.22
C TYR A 198 -1.25 18.27 1.78
N PHE A 199 -1.43 19.29 2.64
CA PHE A 199 -0.33 20.12 3.09
C PHE A 199 0.76 19.31 3.82
N ILE A 200 0.35 18.36 4.68
CA ILE A 200 1.28 17.46 5.38
C ILE A 200 1.88 16.41 4.43
N ALA A 201 1.13 15.93 3.44
CA ALA A 201 1.69 15.07 2.39
C ALA A 201 2.73 15.81 1.52
N GLY A 202 2.60 17.14 1.37
CA GLY A 202 3.56 18.03 0.73
C GLY A 202 4.80 18.27 1.60
N LEU A 203 4.62 18.62 2.88
CA LEU A 203 5.73 18.76 3.83
C LEU A 203 6.53 17.46 3.95
N LYS A 204 5.88 16.29 3.95
CA LYS A 204 6.60 15.01 4.00
C LYS A 204 7.46 14.76 2.74
N LYS A 205 7.12 15.37 1.60
CA LYS A 205 7.85 15.26 0.32
C LYS A 205 9.01 16.26 0.18
N THR A 206 9.32 17.05 1.21
CA THR A 206 10.50 17.93 1.20
C THR A 206 11.79 17.20 1.58
N ASP A 207 11.73 15.90 1.86
CA ASP A 207 12.91 15.09 2.14
C ASP A 207 13.80 14.94 0.90
N LEU A 208 15.11 14.73 1.13
CA LEU A 208 16.08 14.66 0.04
C LEU A 208 15.83 13.48 -0.91
N ASP A 209 15.34 12.33 -0.45
CA ASP A 209 15.09 11.17 -1.32
C ASP A 209 13.89 11.41 -2.24
N TRP A 210 12.88 12.20 -1.82
CA TRP A 210 11.81 12.64 -2.70
C TRP A 210 12.28 13.75 -3.65
N VAL A 211 12.88 14.83 -3.15
CA VAL A 211 13.26 16.00 -3.97
C VAL A 211 14.28 15.65 -5.07
N THR A 212 15.15 14.67 -4.83
CA THR A 212 16.12 14.17 -5.83
C THR A 212 15.61 13.03 -6.71
N GLY A 213 14.40 12.51 -6.46
CA GLY A 213 13.76 11.47 -7.28
C GLY A 213 14.23 10.03 -7.03
N TYR A 214 14.87 9.74 -5.89
CA TYR A 214 15.23 8.38 -5.48
C TYR A 214 14.05 7.58 -4.88
N SER A 215 13.01 8.26 -4.41
CA SER A 215 11.72 7.61 -4.12
C SER A 215 11.08 7.15 -5.43
N MET A 216 10.51 5.94 -5.50
CA MET A 216 9.70 5.49 -6.66
C MET A 216 10.32 5.79 -8.05
N ASP A 217 11.64 5.66 -8.18
CA ASP A 217 12.47 6.09 -9.32
C ASP A 217 11.99 5.57 -10.70
N THR A 218 11.33 4.42 -10.71
CA THR A 218 10.77 3.77 -11.89
C THR A 218 9.44 4.36 -12.37
N LEU A 219 8.77 5.26 -11.63
CA LEU A 219 7.38 5.64 -11.91
C LEU A 219 7.19 6.36 -13.27
N GLY A 220 8.18 7.13 -13.74
CA GLY A 220 8.17 7.72 -15.09
C GLY A 220 8.10 6.69 -16.24
N LYS A 221 8.42 5.42 -15.97
CA LYS A 221 8.28 4.28 -16.90
C LYS A 221 6.82 3.83 -17.06
N HIS A 222 5.88 4.31 -16.23
CA HIS A 222 4.46 3.98 -16.36
C HIS A 222 3.81 4.56 -17.63
N TRP A 223 2.84 3.84 -18.22
CA TRP A 223 2.23 4.19 -19.51
C TRP A 223 1.49 5.54 -19.50
N ILE A 224 1.00 5.97 -18.34
CA ILE A 224 0.27 7.25 -18.20
C ILE A 224 1.13 8.46 -18.56
N PHE A 225 2.46 8.32 -18.46
CA PHE A 225 3.42 9.35 -18.84
C PHE A 225 3.90 9.27 -20.30
N LEU A 226 3.39 8.32 -21.10
CA LEU A 226 3.75 8.18 -22.51
C LEU A 226 3.61 9.47 -23.34
N PRO A 227 2.59 10.33 -23.15
CA PRO A 227 2.49 11.60 -23.89
C PRO A 227 3.66 12.56 -23.66
N PHE A 228 4.29 12.52 -22.48
CA PHE A 228 5.42 13.38 -22.12
C PHE A 228 6.75 12.89 -22.72
N ARG A 229 6.84 11.60 -23.08
CA ARG A 229 8.07 10.99 -23.66
C ARG A 229 8.42 11.48 -25.05
N SER A 230 7.51 12.20 -25.71
CA SER A 230 7.80 12.87 -26.99
C SER A 230 8.76 14.06 -26.83
N PHE A 231 8.94 14.59 -25.60
CA PHE A 231 9.75 15.78 -25.34
C PHE A 231 10.53 15.77 -24.00
N MET A 232 10.36 14.74 -23.16
CA MET A 232 11.12 14.55 -21.91
C MET A 232 11.67 13.12 -21.81
N THR A 233 12.86 12.96 -21.22
CA THR A 233 13.39 11.63 -20.88
C THR A 233 12.63 10.99 -19.70
N ILE A 234 12.82 9.70 -19.46
CA ILE A 234 12.16 8.99 -18.35
C ILE A 234 12.61 9.56 -17.00
N GLU A 235 13.87 9.94 -16.89
CA GLU A 235 14.51 10.53 -15.72
C GLU A 235 13.95 11.93 -15.46
N GLN A 236 13.79 12.74 -16.51
CA GLN A 236 13.14 14.05 -16.42
C GLN A 236 11.66 13.95 -16.02
N ILE A 237 10.92 12.97 -16.56
CA ILE A 237 9.52 12.70 -16.17
C ILE A 237 9.46 12.30 -14.69
N THR A 238 10.32 11.37 -14.25
CA THR A 238 10.38 10.95 -12.84
C THR A 238 10.71 12.14 -11.94
N LEU A 239 11.74 12.93 -12.23
CA LEU A 239 12.14 14.03 -11.35
C LEU A 239 11.12 15.19 -11.40
N ILE A 240 10.84 15.74 -12.58
CA ILE A 240 10.05 16.96 -12.72
C ILE A 240 8.56 16.69 -12.50
N LEU A 241 7.99 15.71 -13.21
CA LEU A 241 6.54 15.52 -13.25
C LEU A 241 6.01 14.66 -12.09
N VAL A 242 6.74 13.64 -11.64
CA VAL A 242 6.33 12.84 -10.48
C VAL A 242 6.74 13.52 -9.17
N HIS A 243 8.01 13.87 -8.99
CA HIS A 243 8.49 14.35 -7.70
C HIS A 243 8.22 15.84 -7.46
N ILE A 244 8.73 16.72 -8.33
CA ILE A 244 8.62 18.17 -8.11
C ILE A 244 7.19 18.67 -8.28
N CYS A 245 6.50 18.31 -9.37
CA CYS A 245 5.09 18.67 -9.56
C CYS A 245 4.19 18.02 -8.50
N GLY A 246 4.47 16.79 -8.05
CA GLY A 246 3.73 16.14 -6.96
C GLY A 246 3.90 16.86 -5.62
N LEU A 247 5.12 17.28 -5.28
CA LEU A 247 5.44 18.08 -4.10
C LEU A 247 4.73 19.45 -4.14
N ILE A 248 4.84 20.17 -5.25
CA ILE A 248 4.20 21.49 -5.43
C ILE A 248 2.68 21.36 -5.35
N LEU A 249 2.10 20.33 -5.98
CA LEU A 249 0.66 20.09 -5.92
C LEU A 249 0.21 19.87 -4.48
N ASP A 250 0.80 18.93 -3.74
CA ASP A 250 0.38 18.66 -2.36
C ASP A 250 0.58 19.85 -1.41
N LEU A 251 1.66 20.63 -1.55
CA LEU A 251 1.87 21.85 -0.75
C LEU A 251 0.83 22.95 -1.02
N PHE A 252 0.42 23.14 -2.29
CA PHE A 252 -0.37 24.33 -2.67
C PHE A 252 -1.84 24.06 -3.02
N ILE A 253 -2.24 22.82 -3.36
CA ILE A 253 -3.58 22.52 -3.87
C ILE A 253 -4.69 22.87 -2.88
N GLY A 254 -4.43 22.68 -1.58
CA GLY A 254 -5.34 23.09 -0.51
C GLY A 254 -5.65 24.58 -0.56
N PHE A 255 -4.61 25.43 -0.65
CA PHE A 255 -4.78 26.88 -0.78
C PHE A 255 -5.50 27.26 -2.08
N ILE A 256 -5.12 26.64 -3.21
CA ILE A 256 -5.71 26.93 -4.53
C ILE A 256 -7.22 26.62 -4.57
N LEU A 257 -7.68 25.58 -3.86
CA LEU A 257 -9.09 25.22 -3.76
C LEU A 257 -9.92 26.16 -2.87
N PHE A 258 -9.31 26.82 -1.88
CA PHE A 258 -10.03 27.74 -0.99
C PHE A 258 -10.49 29.01 -1.71
N PHE A 259 -9.64 29.67 -2.50
CA PHE A 259 -9.97 30.96 -3.13
C PHE A 259 -10.89 30.81 -4.35
N ASP A 260 -12.00 31.55 -4.37
CA ASP A 260 -13.00 31.51 -5.46
C ASP A 260 -12.39 31.64 -6.86
N ARG A 261 -11.40 32.53 -7.04
CA ARG A 261 -10.78 32.83 -8.34
C ARG A 261 -9.87 31.70 -8.85
N SER A 262 -9.14 31.02 -7.98
CA SER A 262 -8.21 29.95 -8.35
C SER A 262 -8.84 28.55 -8.29
N ARG A 263 -9.96 28.39 -7.59
CA ARG A 263 -10.63 27.11 -7.38
C ARG A 263 -10.89 26.31 -8.68
N PRO A 264 -11.34 26.89 -9.82
CA PRO A 264 -11.50 26.12 -11.05
C PRO A 264 -10.21 25.43 -11.53
N ILE A 265 -9.07 26.11 -11.37
CA ILE A 265 -7.74 25.58 -11.70
C ILE A 265 -7.36 24.49 -10.69
N GLY A 266 -7.62 24.71 -9.40
CA GLY A 266 -7.43 23.71 -8.35
C GLY A 266 -8.26 22.45 -8.57
N ILE A 267 -9.53 22.56 -8.97
CA ILE A 267 -10.39 21.42 -9.29
C ILE A 267 -9.79 20.59 -10.41
N LEU A 268 -9.30 21.22 -11.48
CA LEU A 268 -8.68 20.53 -12.61
C LEU A 268 -7.46 19.73 -12.15
N PHE A 269 -6.46 20.38 -11.54
CA PHE A 269 -5.23 19.70 -11.11
C PHE A 269 -5.47 18.64 -10.02
N CYS A 270 -6.31 18.94 -9.03
CA CYS A 270 -6.67 17.98 -7.97
C CYS A 270 -7.37 16.74 -8.54
N SER A 271 -8.30 16.93 -9.49
CA SER A 271 -9.00 15.82 -10.12
C SER A 271 -8.07 14.99 -11.01
N SER A 272 -7.25 15.64 -11.84
CA SER A 272 -6.25 14.96 -12.67
C SER A 272 -5.24 14.17 -11.84
N PHE A 273 -4.78 14.71 -10.70
CA PHE A 273 -3.87 14.03 -9.78
C PHE A 273 -4.48 12.75 -9.19
N HIS A 274 -5.73 12.80 -8.69
CA HIS A 274 -6.37 11.61 -8.13
C HIS A 274 -6.77 10.58 -9.18
N LEU A 275 -7.23 11.02 -10.36
CA LEU A 275 -7.44 10.12 -11.49
C LEU A 275 -6.14 9.43 -11.92
N MET A 276 -5.02 10.17 -11.97
CA MET A 276 -3.70 9.60 -12.26
C MET A 276 -3.25 8.61 -11.18
N ASN A 277 -3.43 8.94 -9.89
CA ASN A 277 -3.12 8.05 -8.77
C ASN A 277 -3.95 6.76 -8.80
N SER A 278 -5.21 6.82 -9.23
CA SER A 278 -6.06 5.61 -9.39
C SER A 278 -5.56 4.64 -10.47
N GLN A 279 -4.69 5.10 -11.38
CA GLN A 279 -4.07 4.27 -12.42
C GLN A 279 -2.62 3.90 -12.09
N LEU A 280 -1.91 4.73 -11.30
CA LEU A 280 -0.53 4.50 -10.88
C LEU A 280 -0.40 3.55 -9.70
N PHE A 281 -1.36 3.57 -8.77
CA PHE A 281 -1.22 2.91 -7.47
C PHE A 281 -2.48 2.12 -7.07
N SER A 282 -2.29 0.89 -6.62
CA SER A 282 -3.32 0.07 -5.99
C SER A 282 -3.54 0.48 -4.52
N ILE A 283 -4.03 1.70 -4.29
CA ILE A 283 -4.29 2.29 -2.96
C ILE A 283 -5.77 2.31 -2.57
N GLY A 284 -6.54 1.38 -3.12
CA GLY A 284 -7.96 1.17 -2.83
C GLY A 284 -8.81 2.42 -3.15
N MET A 285 -9.81 2.68 -2.30
CA MET A 285 -10.80 3.74 -2.55
C MET A 285 -10.30 5.18 -2.38
N PHE A 286 -9.02 5.40 -2.05
CA PHE A 286 -8.49 6.73 -1.70
C PHE A 286 -8.70 7.81 -2.77
N PRO A 287 -8.25 7.64 -4.04
CA PRO A 287 -8.44 8.66 -5.07
C PRO A 287 -9.93 8.99 -5.29
N TYR A 288 -10.81 7.98 -5.23
CA TYR A 288 -12.25 8.19 -5.39
C TYR A 288 -12.86 8.94 -4.20
N THR A 289 -12.44 8.65 -2.97
CA THR A 289 -12.85 9.41 -1.78
C THR A 289 -12.39 10.86 -1.86
N MET A 290 -11.14 11.11 -2.25
CA MET A 290 -10.64 12.48 -2.40
C MET A 290 -11.39 13.24 -3.50
N LEU A 291 -11.64 12.63 -4.67
CA LEU A 291 -12.49 13.18 -5.73
C LEU A 291 -13.90 13.53 -5.21
N ALA A 292 -14.51 12.63 -4.44
CA ALA A 292 -15.82 12.86 -3.81
C ALA A 292 -15.83 13.99 -2.77
N THR A 293 -14.68 14.35 -2.19
CA THR A 293 -14.59 15.50 -1.28
C THR A 293 -14.43 16.85 -1.99
N ILE A 294 -13.88 16.91 -3.21
CA ILE A 294 -13.64 18.18 -3.95
C ILE A 294 -14.86 19.13 -3.97
N PRO A 295 -16.12 18.66 -4.18
CA PRO A 295 -17.29 19.54 -4.19
C PRO A 295 -17.53 20.30 -2.88
N ILE A 296 -16.94 19.90 -1.74
CA ILE A 296 -17.09 20.63 -0.47
C ILE A 296 -16.40 22.00 -0.51
N PHE A 297 -15.46 22.23 -1.43
CA PHE A 297 -14.81 23.54 -1.60
C PHE A 297 -15.64 24.51 -2.44
N PHE A 298 -16.69 24.05 -3.13
CA PHE A 298 -17.55 24.92 -3.92
C PHE A 298 -18.43 25.80 -3.01
N HIS A 299 -19.13 26.79 -3.57
CA HIS A 299 -20.12 27.58 -2.82
C HIS A 299 -21.17 26.66 -2.17
N ASN A 300 -21.50 26.89 -0.90
CA ASN A 300 -22.27 25.92 -0.08
C ASN A 300 -23.67 25.56 -0.65
N ASP A 301 -24.23 26.42 -1.51
CA ASP A 301 -25.51 26.27 -2.20
C ASP A 301 -25.41 25.77 -3.66
N TRP A 302 -24.22 25.32 -4.10
CA TRP A 302 -23.99 24.85 -5.46
C TRP A 302 -24.94 23.72 -5.91
N PRO A 303 -25.36 22.73 -5.09
CA PRO A 303 -26.29 21.68 -5.53
C PRO A 303 -27.67 22.26 -5.81
N ARG A 304 -28.12 23.21 -4.96
CA ARG A 304 -29.40 23.92 -5.10
C ARG A 304 -29.43 24.72 -6.40
N LYS A 305 -28.36 25.48 -6.68
CA LYS A 305 -28.18 26.25 -7.93
C LYS A 305 -28.07 25.35 -9.16
N PHE A 306 -27.27 24.28 -9.08
CA PHE A 306 -27.04 23.35 -10.18
C PHE A 306 -28.36 22.71 -10.64
N ILE A 307 -29.17 22.20 -9.71
CA ILE A 307 -30.43 21.55 -10.06
C ILE A 307 -31.38 22.54 -10.74
N ARG A 308 -31.60 23.72 -10.14
CA ARG A 308 -32.48 24.76 -10.68
C ARG A 308 -32.08 25.23 -12.08
N ASN A 309 -30.78 25.29 -12.36
CA ASN A 309 -30.25 25.81 -13.62
C ASN A 309 -30.11 24.73 -14.71
N LYS A 310 -30.08 23.44 -14.35
CA LYS A 310 -29.86 22.34 -15.29
C LYS A 310 -31.07 21.42 -15.51
N PHE A 311 -32.05 21.42 -14.62
CA PHE A 311 -33.23 20.53 -14.72
C PHE A 311 -34.54 21.29 -14.89
N PRO A 312 -35.51 20.76 -15.66
CA PRO A 312 -36.86 21.31 -15.80
C PRO A 312 -37.53 21.60 -14.45
N LYS A 313 -38.41 22.61 -14.40
CA LYS A 313 -39.06 23.09 -13.16
C LYS A 313 -39.71 21.98 -12.33
N PHE A 314 -40.36 20.99 -12.96
CA PHE A 314 -40.99 19.85 -12.29
C PHE A 314 -39.96 18.99 -11.54
N ILE A 315 -38.86 18.63 -12.20
CA ILE A 315 -37.77 17.84 -11.60
C ILE A 315 -37.07 18.66 -10.51
N SER A 316 -36.81 19.94 -10.77
CA SER A 316 -36.24 20.86 -9.79
C SER A 316 -37.08 20.95 -8.51
N LEU A 317 -38.41 21.02 -8.62
CA LEU A 317 -39.32 21.09 -7.46
C LEU A 317 -39.35 19.78 -6.63
N LEU A 318 -39.08 18.63 -7.27
CA LEU A 318 -39.03 17.32 -6.60
C LEU A 318 -37.79 17.20 -5.70
N PHE A 319 -36.64 17.69 -6.16
CA PHE A 319 -35.37 17.65 -5.40
C PHE A 319 -35.14 18.88 -4.49
N VAL A 320 -35.67 20.05 -4.87
CA VAL A 320 -35.47 21.33 -4.18
C VAL A 320 -36.80 22.06 -4.04
N LYS A 321 -37.40 22.01 -2.84
CA LYS A 321 -38.72 22.59 -2.60
C LYS A 321 -38.71 24.09 -2.27
N ASN A 322 -37.68 24.56 -1.56
CA ASN A 322 -37.58 25.93 -1.08
C ASN A 322 -36.39 26.67 -1.71
N ASP A 323 -36.52 27.99 -1.81
CA ASP A 323 -35.48 28.90 -2.33
C ASP A 323 -34.40 29.16 -1.28
N THR A 324 -34.79 29.49 -0.04
CA THR A 324 -33.89 29.58 1.13
C THR A 324 -34.07 28.40 2.09
N PRO A 325 -33.02 27.98 2.83
CA PRO A 325 -33.15 27.05 3.94
C PRO A 325 -33.91 27.66 5.12
N GLN A 326 -34.53 26.83 5.95
CA GLN A 326 -35.21 27.23 7.17
C GLN A 326 -34.22 27.63 8.28
N TYR A 327 -34.64 28.53 9.17
CA TYR A 327 -33.91 28.88 10.40
C TYR A 327 -33.59 27.66 11.29
N SER A 328 -32.48 27.75 12.04
CA SER A 328 -31.98 26.67 12.90
C SER A 328 -31.53 27.14 14.28
N GLU A 329 -31.92 26.39 15.32
CA GLU A 329 -31.44 26.55 16.70
C GLU A 329 -29.93 26.29 16.89
N ALA A 330 -29.24 25.76 15.88
CA ALA A 330 -27.79 25.54 15.89
C ALA A 330 -26.98 26.66 15.23
N CYS A 331 -27.65 27.71 14.72
CA CYS A 331 -27.02 28.85 14.07
C CYS A 331 -27.25 30.14 14.86
N LEU A 332 -26.31 31.09 14.73
CA LEU A 332 -26.43 32.45 15.25
C LEU A 332 -26.67 33.44 14.12
N TYR A 333 -27.74 34.22 14.25
CA TYR A 333 -28.21 35.18 13.27
C TYR A 333 -27.93 36.61 13.74
N SER A 334 -27.50 37.46 12.80
CA SER A 334 -27.39 38.90 13.01
C SER A 334 -28.77 39.55 12.93
N LYS A 335 -28.90 40.75 13.51
CA LYS A 335 -30.15 41.53 13.42
C LYS A 335 -30.52 41.90 11.98
N ASP A 336 -29.55 41.95 11.07
CA ASP A 336 -29.76 42.32 9.67
C ASP A 336 -30.06 41.10 8.79
N ASP A 337 -29.51 39.91 9.12
CA ASP A 337 -29.85 38.64 8.45
C ASP A 337 -31.36 38.37 8.51
N ILE A 338 -31.97 38.62 9.69
CA ILE A 338 -33.41 38.47 9.92
C ILE A 338 -34.24 39.50 9.13
N LYS A 339 -33.74 40.73 8.95
CA LYS A 339 -34.44 41.79 8.19
C LYS A 339 -34.41 41.60 6.68
N VAL A 340 -33.31 41.06 6.15
CA VAL A 340 -33.16 40.84 4.70
C VAL A 340 -34.15 39.78 4.21
N GLU A 341 -34.38 38.73 5.01
CA GLU A 341 -35.29 37.64 4.64
C GLU A 341 -36.78 38.04 4.73
N ASP A 342 -37.14 39.02 5.57
CA ASP A 342 -38.47 39.66 5.56
C ASP A 342 -38.75 40.44 4.27
N GLN A 343 -37.72 41.02 3.62
CA GLN A 343 -37.90 41.85 2.43
C GLN A 343 -37.88 41.05 1.11
N THR A 344 -37.20 39.91 1.06
CA THR A 344 -37.06 39.12 -0.18
C THR A 344 -38.21 38.13 -0.42
N ASN A 345 -38.96 37.74 0.62
CA ASN A 345 -39.89 36.61 0.58
C ASN A 345 -41.38 36.94 0.29
N THR A 346 -41.65 37.89 -0.62
CA THR A 346 -43.02 38.23 -1.07
C THR A 346 -43.76 37.13 -1.84
N ARG A 347 -43.19 35.92 -2.00
CA ARG A 347 -43.78 34.77 -2.73
C ARG A 347 -44.02 33.51 -1.91
N LEU A 348 -43.66 33.47 -0.62
CA LEU A 348 -43.86 32.31 0.25
C LEU A 348 -45.12 32.47 1.12
N LYS A 349 -45.81 31.37 1.43
CA LYS A 349 -47.03 31.42 2.26
C LYS A 349 -46.69 31.90 3.69
N PRO A 350 -47.35 32.96 4.23
CA PRO A 350 -46.96 33.61 5.50
C PRO A 350 -46.88 32.67 6.72
N SER A 351 -47.66 31.59 6.73
CA SER A 351 -47.75 30.64 7.85
C SER A 351 -46.55 29.69 8.00
N ILE A 352 -45.64 29.63 7.02
CA ILE A 352 -44.41 28.84 7.12
C ILE A 352 -43.26 29.71 7.68
N ILE A 353 -43.15 30.96 7.23
CA ILE A 353 -42.12 31.92 7.65
C ILE A 353 -42.26 32.24 9.15
N THR A 354 -43.46 32.59 9.59
CA THR A 354 -43.76 32.86 11.02
C THR A 354 -43.45 31.66 11.93
N ARG A 355 -43.48 30.43 11.40
CA ARG A 355 -43.18 29.21 12.18
C ARG A 355 -41.69 28.87 12.23
N SER A 356 -40.89 29.29 11.25
CA SER A 356 -39.43 29.07 11.26
C SER A 356 -38.68 30.13 12.07
N MET A 357 -39.13 31.39 12.08
CA MET A 357 -38.52 32.49 12.86
C MET A 357 -38.30 32.18 14.35
N LYS A 358 -39.14 31.32 14.97
CA LYS A 358 -38.97 30.87 16.36
C LYS A 358 -37.60 30.20 16.62
N TYR A 359 -36.95 29.68 15.58
CA TYR A 359 -35.64 29.02 15.67
C TYR A 359 -34.46 29.96 15.39
N ALA A 360 -34.67 31.25 15.11
CA ALA A 360 -33.62 32.22 14.83
C ALA A 360 -33.01 32.78 16.13
N HIS A 361 -31.88 32.23 16.58
CA HIS A 361 -31.18 32.72 17.78
C HIS A 361 -30.22 33.87 17.46
N THR A 362 -30.34 34.98 18.19
CA THR A 362 -29.44 36.15 18.12
C THR A 362 -28.43 36.22 19.29
N LYS A 363 -28.60 35.38 20.32
CA LYS A 363 -27.70 35.26 21.47
C LYS A 363 -27.09 33.85 21.53
N ALA A 364 -25.79 33.77 21.81
CA ALA A 364 -25.06 32.51 21.91
C ALA A 364 -25.53 31.65 23.10
N THR A 365 -25.98 30.43 22.82
CA THR A 365 -26.31 29.41 23.84
C THR A 365 -25.08 28.57 24.19
N PHE A 366 -25.16 27.76 25.25
CA PHE A 366 -24.09 26.82 25.63
C PHE A 366 -23.67 25.90 24.47
N ARG A 367 -24.63 25.39 23.68
CA ARG A 367 -24.37 24.54 22.51
C ARG A 367 -23.43 25.20 21.50
N HIS A 368 -23.63 26.49 21.20
CA HIS A 368 -22.80 27.24 20.26
C HIS A 368 -21.35 27.38 20.77
N LYS A 369 -21.18 27.67 22.06
CA LYS A 369 -19.85 27.72 22.71
C LYS A 369 -19.16 26.35 22.65
N PHE A 370 -19.86 25.29 23.05
CA PHE A 370 -19.35 23.93 23.11
C PHE A 370 -18.83 23.43 21.75
N PHE A 371 -19.62 23.52 20.68
CA PHE A 371 -19.19 23.06 19.35
C PHE A 371 -18.06 23.93 18.75
N THR A 372 -18.00 25.23 19.09
CA THR A 372 -16.88 26.08 18.67
C THR A 372 -15.60 25.72 19.40
N ILE A 373 -15.66 25.44 20.71
CA ILE A 373 -14.50 24.97 21.50
C ILE A 373 -14.02 23.62 20.97
N ILE A 374 -14.90 22.65 20.75
CA ILE A 374 -14.54 21.35 20.14
C ILE A 374 -13.91 21.56 18.76
N SER A 375 -14.44 22.50 17.96
CA SER A 375 -13.86 22.80 16.65
C SER A 375 -12.43 23.34 16.77
N ILE A 376 -12.17 24.28 17.71
CA ILE A 376 -10.82 24.78 17.97
C ILE A 376 -9.89 23.66 18.44
N LEU A 377 -10.33 22.85 19.41
CA LEU A 377 -9.53 21.73 19.93
C LEU A 377 -9.15 20.76 18.81
N TYR A 378 -10.10 20.38 17.95
CA TYR A 378 -9.85 19.53 16.80
C TYR A 378 -8.86 20.15 15.80
N LEU A 379 -8.99 21.45 15.48
CA LEU A 379 -8.07 22.16 14.60
C LEU A 379 -6.65 22.20 15.20
N MET A 380 -6.52 22.43 16.51
CA MET A 380 -5.23 22.43 17.23
C MET A 380 -4.62 21.03 17.26
N GLU A 381 -5.42 20.02 17.60
CA GLU A 381 -5.01 18.61 17.64
C GLU A 381 -4.52 18.14 16.27
N GLN A 382 -5.29 18.38 15.20
CA GLN A 382 -4.91 18.03 13.83
C GLN A 382 -3.81 18.94 13.22
N SER A 383 -3.48 20.07 13.86
CA SER A 383 -2.28 20.86 13.53
C SER A 383 -1.02 20.37 14.27
N PHE A 384 -1.18 19.65 15.37
CA PHE A 384 -0.08 19.14 16.21
C PHE A 384 0.24 17.65 15.94
N LEU A 385 -0.78 16.84 15.65
CA LEU A 385 -0.66 15.45 15.19
C LEU A 385 0.14 15.19 13.90
N PRO A 386 0.38 16.16 12.99
CA PRO A 386 1.29 15.97 11.86
C PRO A 386 2.74 15.73 12.27
N TYR A 387 3.13 16.03 13.52
CA TYR A 387 4.40 15.60 14.10
C TYR A 387 4.37 14.11 14.44
N SER A 388 4.27 13.29 13.39
CA SER A 388 4.82 11.94 13.38
C SER A 388 6.33 12.07 13.53
N HIS A 389 6.77 12.13 14.79
CA HIS A 389 8.17 12.15 15.18
C HIS A 389 8.85 10.83 14.78
N PHE A 390 9.31 10.76 13.53
CA PHE A 390 10.44 9.89 13.17
C PHE A 390 11.71 10.52 13.76
N ILE A 391 11.89 10.36 15.06
CA ILE A 391 13.15 10.71 15.72
C ILE A 391 14.12 9.54 15.54
N THR A 392 15.29 9.86 15.01
CA THR A 392 16.42 8.93 14.84
C THR A 392 17.71 9.66 15.21
N LYS A 393 18.25 9.48 16.44
CA LYS A 393 19.70 9.57 16.74
C LYS A 393 20.15 9.20 18.19
N VAL A 394 20.82 8.03 18.31
CA VAL A 394 22.15 7.76 18.96
C VAL A 394 22.32 7.50 20.50
N SER A 395 22.95 6.33 20.81
CA SER A 395 23.70 5.84 22.03
C SER A 395 22.93 5.02 23.11
N LEU A 396 23.49 4.12 23.98
CA LEU A 396 24.75 3.30 24.04
C LEU A 396 24.67 2.15 25.13
N GLN A 397 25.40 1.02 24.95
CA GLN A 397 25.83 -0.10 25.87
C GLN A 397 24.89 -0.77 26.95
N ASN A 398 25.04 -2.04 27.43
CA ASN A 398 25.58 -3.34 26.93
C ASN A 398 25.28 -4.55 27.90
N LYS A 399 25.45 -5.81 27.42
CA LYS A 399 25.55 -7.17 28.05
C LYS A 399 24.24 -8.01 28.13
N ASN A 400 24.20 -9.37 28.05
CA ASN A 400 25.26 -10.43 28.07
C ASN A 400 24.89 -11.74 27.24
N ASP A 401 25.30 -12.96 27.67
CA ASP A 401 25.25 -14.29 26.96
C ASP A 401 24.27 -15.35 27.55
N LYS A 402 23.62 -16.34 26.85
CA LYS A 402 23.56 -16.89 25.45
C LYS A 402 24.41 -18.14 25.05
N GLN A 403 23.85 -19.38 25.07
CA GLN A 403 24.45 -20.56 24.36
C GLN A 403 23.49 -21.71 23.89
N LYS A 404 22.64 -21.49 22.89
CA LYS A 404 22.34 -22.42 21.75
C LYS A 404 21.39 -21.72 20.77
N LEU A 405 21.60 -21.80 19.46
CA LEU A 405 20.79 -21.05 18.46
C LEU A 405 19.93 -21.99 17.61
N HIS A 406 18.65 -21.64 17.44
CA HIS A 406 17.70 -22.33 16.57
C HIS A 406 17.05 -21.32 15.62
N TYR A 407 16.96 -21.65 14.33
CA TYR A 407 16.39 -20.79 13.29
C TYR A 407 14.90 -21.09 13.07
N LEU A 408 14.10 -20.05 12.81
CA LEU A 408 12.63 -20.11 12.83
C LEU A 408 12.05 -19.34 11.63
N ASN A 409 11.20 -19.96 10.80
CA ASN A 409 10.63 -19.30 9.60
C ASN A 409 9.64 -18.16 9.97
N PRO A 410 9.98 -16.88 9.72
CA PRO A 410 9.16 -15.74 10.13
C PRO A 410 7.92 -15.52 9.25
N ASN A 411 7.75 -16.29 8.17
CA ASN A 411 6.52 -16.25 7.38
C ASN A 411 5.50 -17.30 7.86
N LYS A 412 5.88 -18.21 8.77
CA LYS A 412 4.99 -19.27 9.28
C LYS A 412 3.94 -18.76 10.28
N TRP A 413 4.20 -17.63 10.95
CA TRP A 413 3.33 -17.10 12.00
C TRP A 413 2.71 -15.73 11.70
N SER A 414 2.94 -15.17 10.52
CA SER A 414 2.31 -13.92 10.07
C SER A 414 2.38 -13.84 8.54
N THR A 415 1.23 -13.77 7.88
CA THR A 415 1.15 -13.48 6.44
C THR A 415 1.56 -12.03 6.11
N ALA A 416 1.38 -11.11 7.06
CA ALA A 416 1.80 -9.73 6.91
C ALA A 416 3.34 -9.61 6.92
N LYS A 417 3.91 -8.86 5.96
CA LYS A 417 5.36 -8.54 5.92
C LYS A 417 5.73 -7.25 6.65
N ARG A 418 4.73 -6.42 7.03
CA ARG A 418 4.95 -5.07 7.58
C ARG A 418 5.56 -5.05 8.98
N TRP A 419 5.35 -6.07 9.81
CA TRP A 419 5.87 -6.12 11.18
C TRP A 419 7.37 -5.87 11.22
N SER A 420 8.13 -6.43 10.27
CA SER A 420 9.58 -6.26 10.12
C SER A 420 10.05 -4.80 9.96
N SER A 421 9.13 -3.88 9.66
CA SER A 421 9.42 -2.47 9.37
C SER A 421 9.20 -1.56 10.59
N HIS A 422 8.59 -2.06 11.67
CA HIS A 422 8.09 -1.25 12.78
C HIS A 422 8.47 -1.84 14.13
N ALA A 423 9.09 -1.05 15.01
CA ALA A 423 9.70 -1.55 16.24
C ALA A 423 8.70 -2.13 17.26
N ASP A 424 7.53 -1.51 17.38
CA ASP A 424 6.40 -2.02 18.16
C ASP A 424 5.93 -3.38 17.63
N MET A 425 5.80 -3.53 16.32
CA MET A 425 5.36 -4.78 15.70
C MET A 425 6.42 -5.88 15.83
N ILE A 426 7.71 -5.55 15.76
CA ILE A 426 8.81 -6.51 16.02
C ILE A 426 8.70 -7.09 17.46
N VAL A 427 8.47 -6.24 18.46
CA VAL A 427 8.30 -6.68 19.86
C VAL A 427 7.00 -7.47 20.05
N GLN A 428 5.89 -7.02 19.48
CA GLN A 428 4.63 -7.79 19.47
C GLN A 428 4.79 -9.15 18.78
N TYR A 429 5.61 -9.22 17.72
CA TYR A 429 5.88 -10.48 17.03
C TYR A 429 6.68 -11.46 17.89
N ALA A 430 7.77 -10.98 18.51
CA ALA A 430 8.55 -11.78 19.46
C ALA A 430 7.68 -12.29 20.62
N GLN A 431 6.84 -11.44 21.21
CA GLN A 431 5.90 -11.80 22.28
C GLN A 431 4.87 -12.86 21.82
N CYS A 432 4.33 -12.73 20.61
CA CYS A 432 3.41 -13.72 20.04
C CYS A 432 4.09 -15.08 19.83
N ILE A 433 5.29 -15.09 19.25
CA ILE A 433 6.08 -16.31 19.03
C ILE A 433 6.42 -16.96 20.38
N GLY A 434 6.94 -16.19 21.34
CA GLY A 434 7.29 -16.67 22.68
C GLY A 434 6.11 -17.33 23.39
N LYS A 435 4.92 -16.73 23.33
CA LYS A 435 3.69 -17.34 23.85
C LYS A 435 3.34 -18.65 23.15
N LYS A 436 3.42 -18.70 21.82
CA LYS A 436 3.12 -19.93 21.05
C LYS A 436 4.14 -21.04 21.30
N LEU A 437 5.42 -20.71 21.44
CA LEU A 437 6.47 -21.66 21.80
C LEU A 437 6.23 -22.23 23.22
N ASN A 438 5.87 -21.39 24.18
CA ASN A 438 5.48 -21.81 25.54
C ASN A 438 4.28 -22.80 25.51
N GLU A 439 3.25 -22.50 24.72
CA GLU A 439 2.09 -23.40 24.54
C GLU A 439 2.44 -24.76 23.93
N HIS A 440 3.58 -24.86 23.24
CA HIS A 440 4.14 -26.12 22.70
C HIS A 440 5.20 -26.77 23.61
N GLY A 441 5.44 -26.23 24.81
CA GLY A 441 6.37 -26.78 25.80
C GLY A 441 7.81 -26.27 25.72
N TYR A 442 8.06 -25.19 24.97
CA TYR A 442 9.34 -24.50 24.93
C TYR A 442 9.35 -23.31 25.88
N ASP A 443 9.80 -23.54 27.12
CA ASP A 443 10.04 -22.51 28.13
C ASP A 443 11.43 -21.87 27.98
N ASN A 444 11.62 -20.65 28.51
CA ASN A 444 12.90 -19.91 28.55
C ASN A 444 13.60 -19.74 27.19
N VAL A 445 12.85 -19.32 26.17
CA VAL A 445 13.37 -19.03 24.82
C VAL A 445 13.89 -17.58 24.73
N GLU A 446 15.03 -17.39 24.06
CA GLU A 446 15.51 -16.08 23.58
C GLU A 446 15.18 -15.92 22.09
N LEU A 447 14.67 -14.77 21.66
CA LEU A 447 14.33 -14.50 20.25
C LEU A 447 15.16 -13.35 19.69
N LYS A 448 16.15 -13.68 18.85
CA LYS A 448 17.00 -12.71 18.14
C LYS A 448 16.59 -12.68 16.69
N PHE A 449 16.30 -11.51 16.14
CA PHE A 449 16.00 -11.35 14.72
C PHE A 449 17.18 -10.68 14.01
N ASP A 450 17.46 -11.09 12.78
CA ASP A 450 18.38 -10.40 11.90
C ASP A 450 17.61 -9.88 10.67
N ILE A 451 17.37 -8.58 10.62
CA ILE A 451 16.52 -7.94 9.59
C ILE A 451 17.39 -7.03 8.73
N TRP A 452 17.61 -7.47 7.49
CA TRP A 452 18.32 -6.73 6.46
C TRP A 452 17.36 -6.00 5.52
N ARG A 453 17.71 -4.77 5.13
CA ARG A 453 16.92 -3.96 4.19
C ARG A 453 17.78 -2.96 3.41
N SER A 454 17.53 -2.85 2.11
CA SER A 454 17.88 -1.68 1.30
C SER A 454 16.71 -0.69 1.31
N MET A 455 17.00 0.61 1.41
CA MET A 455 16.01 1.68 1.34
C MET A 455 16.41 2.71 0.29
N ASN A 456 15.52 2.94 -0.68
CA ASN A 456 15.70 3.91 -1.78
C ASN A 456 17.08 3.75 -2.48
N GLY A 457 17.42 2.52 -2.89
CA GLY A 457 18.65 2.22 -3.63
C GLY A 457 19.97 2.31 -2.84
N ARG A 458 19.94 2.45 -1.50
CA ARG A 458 21.13 2.34 -0.65
C ARG A 458 21.59 0.88 -0.51
N PHE A 459 22.77 0.67 0.08
CA PHE A 459 23.24 -0.64 0.52
C PHE A 459 22.17 -1.41 1.32
N ASN A 460 22.19 -2.74 1.27
CA ASN A 460 21.49 -3.55 2.25
C ASN A 460 22.22 -3.42 3.59
N GLN A 461 21.52 -2.97 4.61
CA GLN A 461 22.04 -2.85 5.97
C GLN A 461 21.09 -3.51 6.97
N ARG A 462 21.60 -3.81 8.16
CA ARG A 462 20.75 -4.20 9.29
C ARG A 462 19.86 -3.04 9.73
N GLN A 463 18.61 -3.38 10.04
CA GLN A 463 17.63 -2.47 10.64
C GLN A 463 17.67 -2.53 12.18
N ILE A 464 18.13 -3.64 12.75
CA ILE A 464 18.12 -3.93 14.19
C ILE A 464 19.46 -4.55 14.62
N ASP A 465 19.77 -4.53 15.91
CA ASP A 465 20.92 -5.26 16.46
C ASP A 465 20.55 -6.75 16.67
N PRO A 466 21.14 -7.70 15.91
CA PRO A 466 20.81 -9.13 16.05
C PRO A 466 21.32 -9.72 17.37
N ARG A 467 22.04 -8.95 18.19
CA ARG A 467 22.54 -9.34 19.50
C ARG A 467 21.59 -8.94 20.63
N ILE A 468 20.36 -8.52 20.37
CA ILE A 468 19.35 -8.21 21.39
C ILE A 468 18.32 -9.34 21.44
N ASP A 469 17.94 -9.80 22.63
CA ASP A 469 16.76 -10.66 22.79
C ASP A 469 15.47 -9.82 22.77
N LEU A 470 14.71 -9.96 21.68
CA LEU A 470 13.50 -9.21 21.43
C LEU A 470 12.30 -9.68 22.27
N LEU A 471 12.37 -10.84 22.91
CA LEU A 471 11.32 -11.34 23.79
C LEU A 471 11.48 -10.81 25.22
N ASN A 472 12.70 -10.87 25.77
CA ASN A 472 12.94 -10.61 27.20
C ASN A 472 13.68 -9.29 27.49
N GLU A 473 14.53 -8.78 26.58
CA GLU A 473 15.35 -7.58 26.80
C GLU A 473 14.79 -6.32 26.11
N ALA A 474 14.17 -6.47 24.94
CA ALA A 474 13.76 -5.36 24.10
C ALA A 474 12.61 -4.53 24.70
N LYS A 475 12.96 -3.30 25.11
CA LYS A 475 11.98 -2.27 25.48
C LYS A 475 11.56 -1.50 24.24
N TRP A 476 10.27 -1.18 24.17
CA TRP A 476 9.69 -0.26 23.18
C TRP A 476 8.70 0.68 23.86
N SER A 477 8.62 1.92 23.38
CA SER A 477 7.67 2.95 23.81
C SER A 477 7.40 3.90 22.65
N ALA A 478 6.19 4.47 22.60
CA ALA A 478 5.87 5.55 21.67
C ALA A 478 6.53 6.89 22.05
N PHE A 479 7.13 6.99 23.23
CA PHE A 479 7.66 8.24 23.83
C PHE A 479 9.16 8.21 24.14
N SER A 480 9.89 7.17 23.72
CA SER A 480 11.35 7.09 23.90
C SER A 480 12.02 6.34 22.75
N ASP A 481 13.28 6.66 22.50
CA ASP A 481 14.07 6.00 21.46
C ASP A 481 14.23 4.49 21.72
N THR A 482 14.32 3.73 20.62
CA THR A 482 14.43 2.28 20.64
C THR A 482 15.89 1.86 20.48
N SER A 483 16.55 1.53 21.60
CA SER A 483 18.01 1.32 21.68
C SER A 483 18.57 0.20 20.78
N TRP A 484 17.73 -0.75 20.38
CA TRP A 484 18.10 -1.90 19.56
C TRP A 484 17.86 -1.70 18.06
N LEU A 485 17.34 -0.55 17.62
CA LEU A 485 17.32 -0.18 16.20
C LEU A 485 18.71 0.31 15.74
N LYS A 486 19.09 -0.05 14.51
CA LYS A 486 20.29 0.49 13.87
C LYS A 486 19.96 1.78 13.11
N PRO A 487 20.86 2.78 13.11
CA PRO A 487 20.65 4.00 12.32
C PRO A 487 20.74 3.71 10.82
N LEU A 488 20.03 4.48 10.00
CA LEU A 488 20.23 4.50 8.56
C LEU A 488 21.60 5.11 8.25
N LEU A 489 22.40 4.42 7.44
CA LEU A 489 23.73 4.87 6.98
C LEU A 489 23.59 5.94 5.90
N THR A 490 23.07 7.11 6.28
CA THR A 490 22.80 8.22 5.35
C THR A 490 24.07 8.82 4.75
N ASN A 491 25.22 8.69 5.42
CA ASN A 491 26.54 9.05 4.91
C ASN A 491 26.95 8.23 3.67
N LEU A 492 26.38 7.04 3.48
CA LEU A 492 26.60 6.20 2.30
C LEU A 492 25.58 6.45 1.18
N SER A 493 24.78 7.52 1.25
CA SER A 493 23.76 7.80 0.21
C SER A 493 24.38 8.08 -1.16
N ASP A 494 25.57 8.69 -1.21
CA ASP A 494 26.21 9.08 -2.47
C ASP A 494 26.72 7.86 -3.27
N TRP A 495 26.90 6.71 -2.61
CA TRP A 495 27.22 5.45 -3.27
C TRP A 495 26.13 4.96 -4.22
N ARG A 496 24.88 5.44 -4.15
CA ARG A 496 23.78 5.03 -5.04
C ARG A 496 24.17 5.06 -6.52
N THR A 497 24.70 6.19 -6.98
CA THR A 497 25.10 6.38 -8.38
C THR A 497 26.27 5.47 -8.75
N ARG A 498 27.22 5.28 -7.84
CA ARG A 498 28.37 4.38 -8.03
C ARG A 498 27.97 2.90 -8.06
N MET A 499 27.03 2.48 -7.21
CA MET A 499 26.48 1.12 -7.23
C MET A 499 25.72 0.84 -8.53
N GLN A 500 24.91 1.80 -9.01
CA GLN A 500 24.24 1.70 -10.31
C GLN A 500 25.23 1.61 -11.48
N GLN A 501 26.34 2.36 -11.43
CA GLN A 501 27.43 2.26 -12.43
C GLN A 501 28.10 0.88 -12.39
N ILE A 502 28.49 0.40 -11.20
CA ILE A 502 29.11 -0.93 -11.02
C ILE A 502 28.18 -2.04 -11.55
N GLU A 503 26.89 -1.98 -11.22
CA GLU A 503 25.89 -2.93 -11.70
C GLU A 503 25.75 -2.89 -13.23
N HIS A 504 25.73 -1.68 -13.81
CA HIS A 504 25.68 -1.51 -15.26
C HIS A 504 26.92 -2.09 -15.96
N ASP A 505 28.12 -1.75 -15.48
CA ASP A 505 29.40 -2.22 -16.03
C ASP A 505 29.56 -3.74 -15.96
N LEU A 506 29.09 -4.35 -14.87
CA LEU A 506 29.08 -5.82 -14.72
C LEU A 506 28.04 -6.47 -15.65
N SER A 507 26.84 -5.90 -15.77
CA SER A 507 25.80 -6.40 -16.67
C SER A 507 26.17 -6.29 -18.17
N ASN A 508 26.97 -5.28 -18.53
CA ASN A 508 27.51 -5.12 -19.87
C ASN A 508 28.60 -6.17 -20.20
N LYS A 509 29.34 -6.65 -19.19
CA LYS A 509 30.38 -7.68 -19.34
C LYS A 509 29.81 -9.10 -19.42
N SER A 510 28.75 -9.40 -18.66
CA SER A 510 28.05 -10.69 -18.72
C SER A 510 26.59 -10.57 -18.29
N GLN A 511 25.71 -11.21 -19.07
CA GLN A 511 24.24 -11.10 -18.90
C GLN A 511 23.71 -11.91 -17.69
N ASN A 512 24.55 -12.75 -17.08
CA ASN A 512 24.19 -13.67 -15.99
C ASN A 512 24.80 -13.25 -14.64
N VAL A 513 25.20 -11.97 -14.52
CA VAL A 513 25.79 -11.42 -13.29
C VAL A 513 24.70 -10.78 -12.43
N LEU A 514 24.61 -11.22 -11.18
CA LEU A 514 23.81 -10.61 -10.14
C LEU A 514 24.74 -9.96 -9.11
N VAL A 515 24.40 -8.76 -8.66
CA VAL A 515 25.20 -8.00 -7.70
C VAL A 515 24.33 -7.67 -6.49
N THR A 516 24.86 -7.86 -5.28
CA THR A 516 24.21 -7.44 -4.04
C THR A 516 25.18 -6.62 -3.21
N PHE A 517 24.83 -5.37 -2.99
CA PHE A 517 25.60 -4.43 -2.17
C PHE A 517 25.17 -4.52 -0.70
N VAL A 518 26.13 -4.67 0.19
CA VAL A 518 25.95 -4.83 1.64
C VAL A 518 26.78 -3.78 2.38
N ALA A 519 26.21 -3.20 3.44
CA ALA A 519 26.93 -2.40 4.41
C ALA A 519 26.55 -2.89 5.82
N ASP A 520 27.52 -3.37 6.59
CA ASP A 520 27.32 -3.86 7.96
C ASP A 520 28.11 -3.03 8.98
N PHE A 521 27.65 -3.04 10.23
CA PHE A 521 28.21 -2.24 11.31
C PHE A 521 29.46 -2.90 11.93
N PRO A 522 30.34 -2.12 12.58
CA PRO A 522 31.46 -2.66 13.36
C PRO A 522 31.04 -3.74 14.37
N ASP A 523 31.92 -4.70 14.59
CA ASP A 523 31.77 -5.84 15.52
C ASP A 523 30.56 -6.74 15.22
N LEU A 524 30.10 -6.76 13.95
CA LEU A 524 29.08 -7.65 13.44
C LEU A 524 29.61 -8.48 12.26
N HIS A 525 28.91 -9.59 11.98
CA HIS A 525 29.15 -10.41 10.79
C HIS A 525 27.84 -10.77 10.09
N LEU A 526 27.93 -11.01 8.79
CA LEU A 526 26.89 -11.66 7.99
C LEU A 526 27.26 -13.13 7.80
N GLU A 527 26.50 -14.03 8.42
CA GLU A 527 26.45 -15.45 8.02
C GLU A 527 25.61 -15.54 6.74
N ASN A 528 26.15 -16.17 5.69
CA ASN A 528 25.44 -16.32 4.42
C ASN A 528 25.73 -17.69 3.79
N PHE A 529 24.73 -18.24 3.11
CA PHE A 529 24.85 -19.49 2.34
C PHE A 529 24.91 -19.18 0.85
N ILE A 530 25.79 -19.87 0.13
CA ILE A 530 25.88 -19.81 -1.33
C ILE A 530 25.28 -21.09 -1.92
N PRO A 531 24.18 -21.04 -2.68
CA PRO A 531 23.67 -22.21 -3.40
C PRO A 531 24.68 -22.78 -4.40
N TYR A 532 24.58 -24.08 -4.65
CA TYR A 532 25.54 -24.83 -5.47
C TYR A 532 25.77 -24.28 -6.89
N ASP A 533 24.76 -23.64 -7.49
CA ASP A 533 24.78 -23.23 -8.90
C ASP A 533 25.34 -21.80 -9.11
N LEU A 534 25.67 -21.08 -8.02
CA LEU A 534 26.13 -19.70 -8.04
C LEU A 534 27.62 -19.60 -7.70
N ASN A 535 28.46 -19.42 -8.72
CA ASN A 535 29.85 -19.03 -8.49
C ASN A 535 29.88 -17.60 -7.94
N THR A 536 30.42 -17.42 -6.73
CA THR A 536 30.26 -16.18 -5.97
C THR A 536 31.60 -15.60 -5.56
N THR A 537 31.76 -14.29 -5.77
CA THR A 537 32.92 -13.52 -5.29
C THR A 537 32.48 -12.36 -4.41
N ILE A 538 33.25 -12.07 -3.37
CA ILE A 538 33.12 -10.87 -2.53
C ILE A 538 34.17 -9.86 -2.96
N GLU A 539 33.80 -8.59 -3.06
CA GLU A 539 34.72 -7.46 -3.30
C GLU A 539 34.44 -6.34 -2.28
N VAL A 540 35.49 -5.83 -1.64
CA VAL A 540 35.38 -4.76 -0.64
C VAL A 540 35.37 -3.40 -1.33
N LEU A 541 34.36 -2.59 -1.01
CA LEU A 541 34.13 -1.26 -1.59
C LEU A 541 34.56 -0.13 -0.65
N GLU A 542 34.39 -0.33 0.67
CA GLU A 542 34.82 0.60 1.72
C GLU A 542 35.04 -0.17 3.03
N GLY A 543 35.95 0.30 3.89
CA GLY A 543 36.26 -0.36 5.16
C GLY A 543 37.17 -1.58 5.01
N LYS A 544 36.99 -2.58 5.87
CA LYS A 544 37.83 -3.78 5.96
C LYS A 544 37.05 -4.96 6.56
N VAL A 545 37.13 -6.12 5.92
CA VAL A 545 36.41 -7.33 6.34
C VAL A 545 37.32 -8.54 6.50
N ILE A 546 36.84 -9.54 7.25
CA ILE A 546 37.37 -10.91 7.23
C ILE A 546 36.29 -11.84 6.69
N VAL A 547 36.63 -12.63 5.69
CA VAL A 547 35.82 -13.74 5.19
C VAL A 547 36.29 -15.03 5.84
N GLU A 548 35.44 -15.67 6.62
CA GLU A 548 35.67 -16.97 7.25
C GLU A 548 34.94 -18.07 6.47
N TYR A 549 35.69 -19.08 6.04
CA TYR A 549 35.19 -20.29 5.39
C TYR A 549 35.02 -21.38 6.45
N LEU A 550 33.77 -21.66 6.84
CA LEU A 550 33.48 -22.48 8.03
C LEU A 550 33.98 -23.93 7.91
N LYS A 551 33.82 -24.54 6.73
CA LYS A 551 34.26 -25.92 6.46
C LYS A 551 35.77 -26.04 6.28
N GLU A 552 36.41 -25.07 5.63
CA GLU A 552 37.87 -25.02 5.47
C GLU A 552 38.60 -24.55 6.75
N LYS A 553 37.88 -23.96 7.71
CA LYS A 553 38.41 -23.31 8.93
C LYS A 553 39.50 -22.28 8.60
N LYS A 554 39.26 -21.51 7.55
CA LYS A 554 40.23 -20.57 6.97
C LYS A 554 39.64 -19.17 6.92
N ASN A 555 40.42 -18.19 7.36
CA ASN A 555 40.01 -16.79 7.40
C ASN A 555 40.89 -15.97 6.45
N VAL A 556 40.28 -15.16 5.58
CA VAL A 556 40.95 -14.26 4.64
C VAL A 556 40.54 -12.84 4.96
N THR A 557 41.52 -11.99 5.24
CA THR A 557 41.29 -10.55 5.42
C THR A 557 41.28 -9.86 4.06
N LEU A 558 40.30 -8.97 3.83
CA LEU A 558 40.18 -8.18 2.60
C LEU A 558 40.15 -6.68 2.91
N ASN A 559 40.99 -5.94 2.20
CA ASN A 559 41.02 -4.48 2.16
C ASN A 559 40.27 -3.96 0.91
N VAL A 560 40.04 -2.64 0.82
CA VAL A 560 39.30 -2.00 -0.30
C VAL A 560 39.90 -2.37 -1.67
N GLY A 561 39.06 -2.86 -2.58
CA GLY A 561 39.42 -3.32 -3.92
C GLY A 561 39.90 -4.78 -4.01
N GLU A 562 40.19 -5.43 -2.88
CA GLU A 562 40.54 -6.85 -2.85
C GLU A 562 39.28 -7.73 -2.98
N LYS A 563 39.47 -8.94 -3.49
CA LYS A 563 38.39 -9.90 -3.78
C LYS A 563 38.71 -11.29 -3.27
N ALA A 564 37.70 -12.03 -2.87
CA ALA A 564 37.80 -13.45 -2.57
C ALA A 564 36.66 -14.23 -3.22
N SER A 565 36.95 -15.45 -3.71
CA SER A 565 35.92 -16.40 -4.10
C SER A 565 35.31 -17.06 -2.86
N VAL A 566 34.05 -17.43 -2.94
CA VAL A 566 33.33 -18.16 -1.88
C VAL A 566 32.93 -19.53 -2.41
N PRO A 567 33.13 -20.63 -1.64
CA PRO A 567 32.75 -21.96 -2.09
C PRO A 567 31.23 -22.10 -2.20
N ASN A 568 30.77 -22.73 -3.28
CA ASN A 568 29.35 -23.00 -3.51
C ASN A 568 28.88 -24.19 -2.63
N GLY A 569 27.63 -24.16 -2.18
CA GLY A 569 27.01 -25.19 -1.36
C GLY A 569 27.40 -25.16 0.12
N ASP A 570 27.92 -24.03 0.60
CA ASP A 570 28.45 -23.89 1.96
C ASP A 570 28.13 -22.53 2.59
N TYR A 571 28.36 -22.42 3.89
CA TYR A 571 28.23 -21.20 4.67
C TYR A 571 29.59 -20.50 4.85
N HIS A 572 29.56 -19.18 4.83
CA HIS A 572 30.69 -18.32 5.18
C HIS A 572 30.22 -17.14 6.03
N ASN A 573 31.14 -16.61 6.85
CA ASN A 573 30.90 -15.41 7.64
C ASN A 573 31.71 -14.25 7.08
N VAL A 574 31.10 -13.07 6.94
CA VAL A 574 31.81 -11.82 6.60
C VAL A 574 31.78 -10.88 7.81
N TYR A 575 32.90 -10.78 8.52
CA TYR A 575 33.07 -9.93 9.70
C TYR A 575 33.48 -8.52 9.30
N THR A 576 32.78 -7.49 9.81
CA THR A 576 33.21 -6.09 9.72
C THR A 576 34.20 -5.80 10.83
N ILE A 577 35.47 -5.56 10.48
CA ILE A 577 36.57 -5.31 11.43
C ILE A 577 37.09 -3.87 11.41
N SER A 578 36.54 -3.01 10.56
CA SER A 578 36.81 -1.58 10.56
C SER A 578 36.03 -0.85 11.67
N PRO A 579 36.54 0.27 12.23
CA PRO A 579 35.83 1.07 13.23
C PRO A 579 34.61 1.82 12.67
N ASN A 580 34.52 1.94 11.34
CA ASN A 580 33.37 2.41 10.59
C ASN A 580 32.70 1.22 9.87
N PRO A 581 31.42 1.33 9.46
CA PRO A 581 30.76 0.30 8.64
C PRO A 581 31.60 -0.12 7.42
N SER A 582 31.66 -1.43 7.14
CA SER A 582 32.28 -1.93 5.91
C SER A 582 31.24 -2.09 4.82
N CYS A 583 31.59 -1.62 3.62
CA CYS A 583 30.80 -1.78 2.41
C CYS A 583 31.46 -2.83 1.52
N TYR A 584 30.71 -3.82 1.09
CA TYR A 584 31.18 -4.85 0.17
C TYR A 584 30.06 -5.27 -0.77
N MET A 585 30.42 -5.92 -1.87
CA MET A 585 29.44 -6.51 -2.78
C MET A 585 29.71 -7.99 -2.99
N TYR A 586 28.62 -8.75 -3.08
CA TYR A 586 28.63 -10.06 -3.69
C TYR A 586 28.38 -9.91 -5.18
N VAL A 587 29.22 -10.57 -5.98
CA VAL A 587 29.03 -10.76 -7.42
C VAL A 587 28.79 -12.25 -7.65
N TYR A 588 27.56 -12.59 -7.98
CA TYR A 588 27.09 -13.94 -8.27
C TYR A 588 27.05 -14.16 -9.78
N ILE A 589 27.52 -15.32 -10.23
CA ILE A 589 27.44 -15.78 -11.62
C ILE A 589 26.72 -17.13 -11.60
N ASN A 590 25.52 -17.18 -12.19
CA ASN A 590 24.80 -18.44 -12.32
C ASN A 590 25.46 -19.31 -13.39
N GLN A 591 26.06 -20.43 -12.97
CA GLN A 591 26.80 -21.33 -13.84
C GLN A 591 25.86 -22.08 -14.79
N SER A 592 24.72 -22.57 -14.30
CA SER A 592 23.72 -23.26 -15.12
C SER A 592 23.16 -22.35 -16.22
N ASP A 593 22.98 -21.06 -15.94
CA ASP A 593 22.58 -20.07 -16.94
C ASP A 593 23.67 -19.90 -18.01
N VAL A 594 24.94 -19.76 -17.62
CA VAL A 594 26.08 -19.64 -18.55
C VAL A 594 26.19 -20.87 -19.45
N GLU A 595 26.12 -22.07 -18.87
CA GLU A 595 26.11 -23.34 -19.62
C GLU A 595 24.96 -23.39 -20.62
N MET A 596 23.73 -23.07 -20.20
CA MET A 596 22.56 -23.04 -21.07
C MET A 596 22.74 -22.05 -22.24
N PHE A 597 23.25 -20.84 -22.00
CA PHE A 597 23.55 -19.89 -23.07
C PHE A 597 24.67 -20.36 -24.02
N THR A 598 25.73 -21.01 -23.52
CA THR A 598 26.77 -21.55 -24.42
C THR A 598 26.25 -22.68 -25.31
N LEU A 599 25.38 -23.55 -24.77
CA LEU A 599 24.69 -24.58 -25.54
C LEU A 599 23.71 -23.96 -26.54
N TRP A 600 23.03 -22.88 -26.17
CA TRP A 600 22.14 -22.12 -27.05
C TRP A 600 22.87 -21.53 -28.25
N ASP A 601 24.00 -20.86 -28.03
CA ASP A 601 24.79 -20.25 -29.10
C ASP A 601 25.45 -21.34 -29.98
N LYS A 602 25.88 -22.48 -29.40
CA LYS A 602 26.33 -23.65 -30.17
C LYS A 602 25.21 -24.21 -31.06
N TYR A 603 24.00 -24.37 -30.53
CA TYR A 603 22.83 -24.83 -31.30
C TYR A 603 22.47 -23.85 -32.43
N HIS A 604 22.49 -22.54 -32.14
CA HIS A 604 22.19 -21.50 -33.14
C HIS A 604 23.21 -21.52 -34.29
N ASN A 605 24.50 -21.61 -33.97
CA ASN A 605 25.57 -21.70 -34.98
C ASN A 605 25.47 -22.96 -35.85
N ILE A 606 25.14 -24.11 -35.26
CA ILE A 606 24.91 -25.36 -36.01
C ILE A 606 23.67 -25.23 -36.91
N SER A 607 22.59 -24.65 -36.40
CA SER A 607 21.34 -24.44 -37.15
C SER A 607 21.54 -23.49 -38.34
N ASP A 608 22.26 -22.39 -38.13
CA ASP A 608 22.55 -21.40 -39.18
C ASP A 608 23.50 -21.98 -40.24
N LYS A 609 24.49 -22.78 -39.83
CA LYS A 609 25.36 -23.51 -40.77
C LYS A 609 24.56 -24.52 -41.61
N LEU A 610 23.73 -25.35 -40.96
CA LEU A 610 22.88 -26.34 -41.65
C LEU A 610 21.92 -25.65 -42.64
N LEU A 611 21.39 -24.49 -42.27
CA LEU A 611 20.53 -23.67 -43.14
C LEU A 611 21.31 -23.21 -44.38
N ASN A 612 22.49 -22.62 -44.21
CA ASN A 612 23.32 -22.16 -45.33
C ASN A 612 23.74 -23.32 -46.24
N ASP A 613 24.26 -24.42 -45.67
CA ASP A 613 24.66 -25.63 -46.41
C ASP A 613 23.48 -26.21 -47.22
N THR A 614 22.24 -26.09 -46.71
CA THR A 614 21.01 -26.54 -47.39
C THR A 614 20.55 -25.54 -48.46
N ILE A 615 20.71 -24.23 -48.24
CA ILE A 615 20.42 -23.19 -49.26
C ILE A 615 21.35 -23.39 -50.45
N ASP A 616 22.65 -23.57 -50.22
CA ASP A 616 23.63 -23.74 -51.30
C ASP A 616 23.39 -25.03 -52.10
N LYS A 617 23.05 -26.16 -51.43
CA LYS A 617 22.63 -27.39 -52.09
C LYS A 617 21.38 -27.22 -52.95
N ASN A 618 20.35 -26.53 -52.43
CA ASN A 618 19.14 -26.28 -53.19
C ASN A 618 19.40 -25.33 -54.37
N ARG A 619 20.29 -24.34 -54.21
CA ARG A 619 20.67 -23.38 -55.26
C ARG A 619 21.36 -24.07 -56.44
N LEU A 620 22.18 -25.08 -56.15
CA LEU A 620 22.80 -25.95 -57.16
C LEU A 620 21.77 -26.85 -57.88
N HIS A 621 20.69 -27.24 -57.21
CA HIS A 621 19.66 -28.13 -57.77
C HIS A 621 18.53 -27.39 -58.50
N TYR A 622 18.28 -26.13 -58.16
CA TYR A 622 17.23 -25.27 -58.71
C TYR A 622 17.77 -23.87 -59.05
N PRO A 623 18.67 -23.73 -60.05
CA PRO A 623 19.37 -22.48 -60.33
C PRO A 623 18.47 -21.34 -60.84
N GLU A 624 17.32 -21.66 -61.44
CA GLU A 624 16.34 -20.69 -61.97
C GLU A 624 15.23 -20.33 -60.96
N MET A 625 15.23 -20.90 -59.76
CA MET A 625 14.20 -20.66 -58.75
C MET A 625 14.41 -19.31 -58.05
N GLU A 626 13.34 -18.51 -57.91
CA GLU A 626 13.41 -17.26 -57.15
C GLU A 626 13.92 -17.50 -55.72
N GLU A 627 14.79 -16.61 -55.23
CA GLU A 627 15.44 -16.71 -53.93
C GLU A 627 14.43 -16.90 -52.77
N VAL A 628 13.22 -16.35 -52.91
CA VAL A 628 12.13 -16.47 -51.93
C VAL A 628 11.59 -17.91 -51.85
N ASP A 629 11.39 -18.56 -52.99
CA ASP A 629 10.90 -19.94 -53.05
C ASP A 629 12.02 -20.94 -52.74
N LEU A 630 13.26 -20.63 -53.10
CA LEU A 630 14.45 -21.41 -52.71
C LEU A 630 14.60 -21.46 -51.18
N VAL A 631 14.50 -20.31 -50.51
CA VAL A 631 14.54 -20.21 -49.03
C VAL A 631 13.33 -20.91 -48.40
N ARG A 632 12.16 -20.91 -49.07
CA ARG A 632 10.98 -21.64 -48.61
C ARG A 632 11.18 -23.16 -48.68
N LEU A 633 11.61 -23.69 -49.82
CA LEU A 633 11.89 -25.12 -50.04
C LEU A 633 12.95 -25.61 -49.03
N THR A 634 14.01 -24.82 -48.85
CA THR A 634 15.05 -25.06 -47.85
C THR A 634 14.46 -25.16 -46.45
N TYR A 635 13.59 -24.22 -46.05
CA TYR A 635 12.97 -24.24 -44.74
C TYR A 635 12.02 -25.44 -44.54
N GLU A 636 11.26 -25.83 -45.57
CA GLU A 636 10.37 -27.00 -45.50
C GLU A 636 11.18 -28.32 -45.38
N ASN A 637 12.31 -28.44 -46.08
CA ASN A 637 13.21 -29.58 -45.98
C ASN A 637 13.97 -29.62 -44.64
N MET A 638 14.52 -28.48 -44.20
CA MET A 638 15.23 -28.38 -42.92
C MET A 638 14.30 -28.58 -41.73
N SER A 639 13.04 -28.12 -41.81
CA SER A 639 12.03 -28.40 -40.78
C SER A 639 11.74 -29.89 -40.66
N LYS A 640 11.73 -30.65 -41.76
CA LYS A 640 11.56 -32.12 -41.72
C LYS A 640 12.79 -32.82 -41.12
N GLN A 641 14.00 -32.35 -41.43
CA GLN A 641 15.23 -32.91 -40.86
C GLN A 641 15.39 -32.64 -39.37
N ILE A 642 15.08 -31.42 -38.92
CA ILE A 642 15.15 -31.04 -37.49
C ILE A 642 14.04 -31.72 -36.68
N HIS A 643 12.85 -31.93 -37.24
CA HIS A 643 11.77 -32.64 -36.51
C HIS A 643 12.08 -34.14 -36.27
N ASN A 644 13.03 -34.70 -37.03
CA ASN A 644 13.46 -36.09 -36.92
C ASN A 644 14.77 -36.27 -36.09
N LYS A 645 15.27 -35.21 -35.46
CA LYS A 645 16.43 -35.27 -34.55
C LYS A 645 16.11 -34.54 -33.25
N SER A 646 16.42 -35.16 -32.12
CA SER A 646 16.36 -34.52 -30.82
C SER A 646 17.41 -33.40 -30.68
N PHE A 647 17.19 -32.50 -29.72
CA PHE A 647 18.11 -31.40 -29.41
C PHE A 647 19.52 -31.91 -29.07
N ASP A 648 19.61 -33.03 -28.35
CA ASP A 648 20.86 -33.64 -27.89
C ASP A 648 21.64 -34.29 -29.04
N GLU A 649 20.93 -34.93 -29.99
CA GLU A 649 21.50 -35.48 -31.23
C GLU A 649 22.02 -34.41 -32.19
N LEU A 650 21.45 -33.20 -32.18
CA LEU A 650 21.96 -32.07 -32.98
C LEU A 650 23.22 -31.44 -32.37
N LEU A 651 23.42 -31.57 -31.05
CA LEU A 651 24.58 -31.03 -30.34
C LEU A 651 25.73 -32.05 -30.16
N ASN A 652 25.51 -33.31 -30.56
CA ASN A 652 26.38 -34.46 -30.30
C ASN A 652 26.74 -34.62 -28.81
N LEU A 653 25.75 -34.50 -27.92
CA LEU A 653 25.95 -34.67 -26.47
C LEU A 653 25.87 -36.15 -26.08
N SER A 654 26.82 -36.62 -25.27
CA SER A 654 26.77 -37.98 -24.70
C SER A 654 25.84 -38.04 -23.49
N LYS A 655 25.32 -39.24 -23.18
CA LYS A 655 24.51 -39.45 -21.96
C LYS A 655 25.27 -39.09 -20.67
N ASP A 656 26.58 -39.29 -20.65
CA ASP A 656 27.40 -38.95 -19.49
C ASP A 656 27.57 -37.43 -19.32
N GLN A 657 27.65 -36.67 -20.42
CA GLN A 657 27.61 -35.19 -20.37
C GLN A 657 26.27 -34.66 -19.87
N LEU A 658 25.16 -35.34 -20.19
CA LEU A 658 23.82 -35.01 -19.68
C LEU A 658 23.67 -35.37 -18.17
N LEU A 659 24.37 -36.42 -17.70
CA LEU A 659 24.36 -36.85 -16.30
C LEU A 659 25.29 -36.04 -15.38
N ILE A 660 26.34 -35.40 -15.90
CA ILE A 660 27.24 -34.55 -15.11
C ILE A 660 26.54 -33.24 -14.68
N ASN A 661 25.61 -32.71 -15.48
CA ASN A 661 24.90 -31.44 -15.22
C ASN A 661 23.70 -31.60 -14.23
N ASN A 662 23.83 -32.50 -13.25
CA ASN A 662 22.74 -33.11 -12.48
C ASN A 662 22.05 -32.20 -11.41
N LYS A 663 22.13 -30.87 -11.54
CA LYS A 663 21.54 -29.91 -10.57
C LYS A 663 20.32 -29.15 -11.05
N THR A 664 20.06 -29.11 -12.37
CA THR A 664 18.79 -28.65 -12.92
C THR A 664 18.12 -29.76 -13.73
N ASN A 665 16.78 -29.77 -13.70
CA ASN A 665 15.99 -30.87 -14.22
C ASN A 665 15.92 -30.83 -15.77
N TRP A 666 17.02 -31.23 -16.43
CA TRP A 666 17.23 -31.12 -17.88
C TRP A 666 16.11 -31.74 -18.73
N ALA A 667 15.52 -32.84 -18.29
CA ALA A 667 14.36 -33.46 -18.95
C ALA A 667 13.14 -32.52 -18.98
N THR A 668 12.95 -31.68 -17.95
CA THR A 668 11.86 -30.70 -17.88
C THR A 668 12.14 -29.49 -18.77
N ILE A 669 13.40 -29.05 -18.85
CA ILE A 669 13.82 -27.93 -19.73
C ILE A 669 13.71 -28.36 -21.20
N SER A 670 14.28 -29.52 -21.56
CA SER A 670 14.24 -30.08 -22.92
C SER A 670 12.79 -30.31 -23.40
N SER A 671 11.95 -30.99 -22.62
CA SER A 671 10.54 -31.21 -23.00
C SER A 671 9.72 -29.92 -23.06
N THR A 672 9.97 -28.92 -22.20
CA THR A 672 9.34 -27.60 -22.28
C THR A 672 9.81 -26.82 -23.52
N PHE A 673 11.08 -27.00 -23.91
CA PHE A 673 11.66 -26.40 -25.10
C PHE A 673 11.06 -26.99 -26.38
N GLU A 674 11.05 -28.32 -26.55
CA GLU A 674 10.42 -29.02 -27.67
C GLU A 674 8.93 -28.64 -27.81
N LYS A 675 8.20 -28.61 -26.69
CA LYS A 675 6.77 -28.26 -26.66
C LYS A 675 6.52 -26.82 -27.10
N ASN A 676 7.39 -25.88 -26.74
CA ASN A 676 7.30 -24.48 -27.20
C ASN A 676 7.76 -24.30 -28.65
N MET A 677 8.78 -25.05 -29.09
CA MET A 677 9.26 -25.08 -30.47
C MET A 677 8.16 -25.57 -31.42
N ASN A 678 7.57 -26.74 -31.14
CA ASN A 678 6.46 -27.32 -31.91
C ASN A 678 5.22 -26.40 -31.92
N LYS A 679 4.92 -25.73 -30.81
CA LYS A 679 3.82 -24.76 -30.70
C LYS A 679 4.08 -23.44 -31.46
N SER A 680 5.35 -23.04 -31.61
CA SER A 680 5.73 -21.85 -32.42
C SER A 680 5.91 -22.17 -33.91
N ILE A 681 6.24 -23.42 -34.28
CA ILE A 681 6.33 -23.86 -35.67
C ILE A 681 4.91 -24.02 -36.26
N SER A 682 4.02 -24.74 -35.56
CA SER A 682 2.62 -24.93 -35.98
C SER A 682 1.87 -23.60 -36.16
N LYS A 683 1.92 -22.68 -35.18
CA LYS A 683 1.32 -21.34 -35.30
C LYS A 683 1.89 -20.50 -36.46
N ARG A 684 3.13 -20.75 -36.90
CA ARG A 684 3.74 -20.01 -38.03
C ARG A 684 3.41 -20.60 -39.38
N LEU A 685 3.34 -21.93 -39.52
CA LEU A 685 2.82 -22.58 -40.72
C LEU A 685 1.42 -22.05 -41.06
N GLN A 686 0.56 -21.95 -40.04
CA GLN A 686 -0.80 -21.42 -40.16
C GLN A 686 -0.87 -19.92 -40.52
N TYR A 687 0.15 -19.12 -40.18
CA TYR A 687 0.20 -17.68 -40.48
C TYR A 687 0.92 -17.37 -41.81
N LYS A 688 1.86 -18.22 -42.25
CA LYS A 688 2.66 -18.05 -43.47
C LYS A 688 1.90 -18.40 -44.76
N LEU A 689 0.80 -19.15 -44.64
CA LEU A 689 -0.15 -19.40 -45.73
C LEU A 689 -0.87 -18.12 -46.23
N ASN A 690 -0.86 -17.02 -45.47
CA ASN A 690 -1.79 -15.89 -45.70
C ASN A 690 -1.16 -14.57 -46.17
N TRP A 691 0.17 -14.38 -46.25
CA TRP A 691 0.74 -13.07 -46.63
C TRP A 691 2.04 -13.14 -47.44
N LYS A 692 2.05 -12.45 -48.60
CA LYS A 692 3.21 -12.25 -49.48
C LYS A 692 4.15 -11.13 -48.99
N GLU A 693 5.42 -11.24 -49.40
CA GLU A 693 6.48 -10.21 -49.46
C GLU A 693 7.14 -9.63 -48.17
N LYS A 694 8.38 -9.17 -48.35
CA LYS A 694 9.34 -8.59 -47.36
C LYS A 694 9.91 -9.56 -46.30
N THR A 695 10.50 -10.68 -46.70
CA THR A 695 10.99 -11.73 -45.77
C THR A 695 12.47 -12.15 -45.91
N HIS A 696 13.41 -11.20 -45.90
CA HIS A 696 14.80 -11.49 -45.51
C HIS A 696 15.28 -10.58 -44.36
N LYS A 697 15.30 -9.25 -44.57
CA LYS A 697 15.56 -8.25 -43.50
C LYS A 697 14.66 -8.44 -42.27
N ARG A 698 13.36 -8.72 -42.47
CA ARG A 698 12.42 -9.00 -41.37
C ARG A 698 12.74 -10.29 -40.61
N PHE A 699 13.31 -11.33 -41.25
CA PHE A 699 13.68 -12.56 -40.56
C PHE A 699 14.88 -12.33 -39.62
N LYS A 700 15.96 -11.71 -40.10
CA LYS A 700 17.13 -11.37 -39.27
C LYS A 700 16.75 -10.44 -38.10
N ILE A 701 15.90 -9.44 -38.35
CA ILE A 701 15.32 -8.57 -37.30
C ILE A 701 14.42 -9.38 -36.34
N PHE A 702 13.67 -10.36 -36.81
CA PHE A 702 12.71 -11.13 -36.00
C PHE A 702 13.36 -12.23 -35.15
N VAL A 703 14.40 -12.91 -35.65
CA VAL A 703 15.25 -13.80 -34.86
C VAL A 703 15.90 -13.00 -33.73
N ASN A 704 16.51 -11.85 -34.04
CA ASN A 704 17.01 -10.93 -33.01
C ASN A 704 15.91 -10.46 -32.04
N LYS A 705 14.73 -10.07 -32.54
CA LYS A 705 13.62 -9.56 -31.70
C LYS A 705 12.98 -10.65 -30.82
N LYS A 706 12.95 -11.90 -31.27
CA LYS A 706 12.50 -13.05 -30.46
C LYS A 706 13.57 -13.52 -29.49
N SER A 707 14.86 -13.46 -29.86
CA SER A 707 15.99 -13.61 -28.93
C SER A 707 15.91 -12.55 -27.82
N THR A 708 15.72 -11.26 -28.14
CA THR A 708 15.52 -10.22 -27.11
C THR A 708 14.24 -10.42 -26.30
N GLN A 709 13.16 -10.95 -26.88
CA GLN A 709 11.92 -11.21 -26.14
C GLN A 709 12.05 -12.42 -25.21
N PHE A 710 12.80 -13.47 -25.61
CA PHE A 710 13.14 -14.61 -24.76
C PHE A 710 14.10 -14.19 -23.64
N LYS A 711 15.20 -13.47 -23.96
CA LYS A 711 16.08 -12.85 -22.97
C LYS A 711 15.30 -11.95 -22.00
N ARG A 712 14.29 -11.19 -22.45
CA ARG A 712 13.41 -10.39 -21.56
C ARG A 712 12.47 -11.21 -20.67
N CYS A 713 11.84 -12.27 -21.18
CA CYS A 713 11.01 -13.15 -20.35
C CYS A 713 11.84 -13.93 -19.32
N TYR A 714 13.05 -14.34 -19.70
CA TYR A 714 14.03 -14.95 -18.81
C TYR A 714 14.59 -13.95 -17.79
N HIS A 715 14.91 -12.72 -18.20
CA HIS A 715 15.22 -11.63 -17.28
C HIS A 715 14.05 -11.28 -16.34
N MET A 716 12.78 -11.54 -16.68
CA MET A 716 11.67 -11.44 -15.71
C MET A 716 11.72 -12.54 -14.64
N VAL A 717 12.19 -13.75 -14.97
CA VAL A 717 12.43 -14.83 -14.00
C VAL A 717 13.64 -14.49 -13.12
N LEU A 718 14.73 -13.97 -13.70
CA LEU A 718 15.87 -13.42 -12.94
C LEU A 718 15.50 -12.18 -12.11
N PHE A 719 14.53 -11.37 -12.54
CA PHE A 719 14.02 -10.24 -11.76
C PHE A 719 13.18 -10.71 -10.56
N ALA A 720 12.42 -11.81 -10.70
CA ALA A 720 11.81 -12.48 -9.57
C ALA A 720 12.89 -13.01 -8.59
N LEU A 721 13.96 -13.63 -9.09
CA LEU A 721 15.10 -14.08 -8.29
C LEU A 721 15.83 -12.92 -7.56
N ARG A 722 15.94 -11.73 -8.18
CA ARG A 722 16.50 -10.52 -7.52
C ARG A 722 15.71 -10.08 -6.29
N SER A 723 14.39 -10.18 -6.32
CA SER A 723 13.54 -9.87 -5.16
C SER A 723 13.54 -10.95 -4.08
N VAL A 724 14.15 -12.10 -4.36
CA VAL A 724 13.98 -13.32 -3.60
C VAL A 724 15.18 -13.64 -2.71
N PHE A 725 16.43 -13.38 -3.10
CA PHE A 725 17.59 -13.96 -2.39
C PHE A 725 17.79 -13.57 -0.90
N LEU A 726 17.43 -12.36 -0.47
CA LEU A 726 17.41 -12.01 0.97
C LEU A 726 16.19 -12.56 1.73
N GLN A 727 15.18 -13.11 1.03
CA GLN A 727 14.10 -13.90 1.61
C GLN A 727 14.34 -15.43 1.47
N GLU A 728 15.06 -15.88 0.44
CA GLU A 728 15.32 -17.30 0.17
C GLU A 728 16.53 -17.88 0.88
N ASN A 729 17.57 -17.10 1.17
CA ASN A 729 18.60 -17.55 2.10
C ASN A 729 18.06 -17.77 3.53
N PHE A 730 16.83 -17.32 3.83
CA PHE A 730 16.05 -17.72 5.00
C PHE A 730 15.15 -18.94 4.74
N PHE A 731 14.56 -19.06 3.54
CA PHE A 731 13.62 -20.13 3.17
C PHE A 731 14.32 -21.48 2.93
N GLN A 732 15.45 -21.48 2.22
CA GLN A 732 16.29 -22.67 1.96
C GLN A 732 16.93 -23.22 3.24
N LEU A 733 17.26 -22.32 4.18
CA LEU A 733 17.78 -22.64 5.52
C LEU A 733 16.82 -23.51 6.35
N VAL A 734 15.53 -23.50 6.01
CA VAL A 734 14.47 -24.28 6.66
C VAL A 734 14.10 -25.54 5.86
N GLN A 735 14.42 -25.64 4.57
CA GLN A 735 14.19 -26.86 3.78
C GLN A 735 15.38 -27.82 3.83
N ASP A 736 16.56 -27.40 3.36
CA ASP A 736 17.67 -28.33 3.14
C ASP A 736 18.30 -28.86 4.45
N LYS A 737 18.18 -28.11 5.55
CA LYS A 737 18.72 -28.48 6.87
C LYS A 737 17.75 -29.24 7.79
N PHE A 738 16.50 -29.46 7.35
CA PHE A 738 15.46 -30.17 8.13
C PHE A 738 14.84 -31.38 7.42
N TYR A 739 15.02 -31.51 6.10
CA TYR A 739 14.46 -32.65 5.34
C TYR A 739 15.43 -33.80 5.05
N ASN A 740 16.75 -33.58 5.08
CA ASN A 740 17.72 -34.57 4.61
C ASN A 740 18.66 -35.16 5.68
N ASP A 741 18.77 -34.55 6.87
CA ASP A 741 19.43 -35.16 8.04
C ASP A 741 18.38 -35.43 9.12
N GLY A 742 18.34 -36.68 9.60
CA GLY A 742 17.26 -37.18 10.44
C GLY A 742 17.31 -36.68 11.89
N ASP A 743 16.42 -35.73 12.21
CA ASP A 743 15.64 -35.65 13.46
C ASP A 743 14.72 -34.42 13.39
N SER A 744 13.80 -34.40 12.41
CA SER A 744 12.75 -33.39 12.32
C SER A 744 11.47 -33.86 13.00
N MET A 745 10.94 -33.00 13.87
CA MET A 745 9.78 -33.28 14.73
C MET A 745 8.56 -33.63 13.86
N ASP A 746 8.19 -34.91 13.83
CA ASP A 746 7.28 -35.44 12.83
C ASP A 746 5.88 -34.80 12.96
N HIS A 747 5.44 -34.16 11.89
CA HIS A 747 4.15 -33.47 11.85
C HIS A 747 3.00 -34.44 12.13
N HIS A 748 3.20 -35.72 11.85
CA HIS A 748 2.24 -36.80 12.10
C HIS A 748 2.13 -37.14 13.59
N GLU A 749 3.20 -37.02 14.39
CA GLU A 749 3.17 -37.22 15.84
C GLU A 749 2.50 -36.05 16.57
N ILE A 750 2.73 -34.81 16.13
CA ILE A 750 2.10 -33.62 16.72
C ILE A 750 0.57 -33.69 16.53
N GLU A 751 0.10 -34.02 15.33
CA GLU A 751 -1.32 -34.13 15.00
C GLU A 751 -1.98 -35.35 15.68
N MET A 752 -1.26 -36.47 15.81
CA MET A 752 -1.71 -37.62 16.60
C MET A 752 -1.72 -37.34 18.11
N ALA A 753 -0.82 -36.48 18.60
CA ALA A 753 -0.79 -36.06 20.01
C ALA A 753 -1.95 -35.12 20.35
N THR A 754 -2.34 -34.19 19.46
CA THR A 754 -3.58 -33.43 19.62
C THR A 754 -4.80 -34.35 19.55
N LEU A 755 -4.94 -35.22 18.55
CA LEU A 755 -6.06 -36.18 18.45
C LEU A 755 -6.18 -37.11 19.68
N LYS A 756 -5.06 -37.60 20.23
CA LYS A 756 -5.05 -38.37 21.49
C LYS A 756 -5.41 -37.51 22.70
N ARG A 757 -4.91 -36.27 22.80
CA ARG A 757 -5.22 -35.34 23.90
C ARG A 757 -6.67 -34.87 23.89
N THR A 758 -7.28 -34.61 22.73
CA THR A 758 -8.71 -34.25 22.62
C THR A 758 -9.59 -35.43 23.07
N LYS A 759 -9.33 -36.64 22.56
CA LYS A 759 -10.02 -37.86 23.02
C LYS A 759 -9.82 -38.13 24.52
N GLN A 760 -8.65 -37.84 25.10
CA GLN A 760 -8.43 -37.93 26.55
C GLN A 760 -9.14 -36.82 27.35
N ARG A 761 -9.28 -35.60 26.80
CA ARG A 761 -10.03 -34.51 27.43
C ARG A 761 -11.52 -34.84 27.48
N ASP A 762 -12.08 -35.32 26.38
CA ASP A 762 -13.51 -35.66 26.28
C ASP A 762 -13.86 -36.88 27.14
N THR A 763 -12.99 -37.90 27.18
CA THR A 763 -13.19 -39.05 28.09
C THR A 763 -12.99 -38.71 29.56
N LYS A 764 -12.10 -37.76 29.92
CA LYS A 764 -12.02 -37.23 31.30
C LYS A 764 -13.25 -36.40 31.66
N LYS A 765 -13.77 -35.56 30.75
CA LYS A 765 -14.98 -34.75 30.96
C LYS A 765 -16.20 -35.65 31.16
N ALA A 766 -16.39 -36.66 30.30
CA ALA A 766 -17.45 -37.66 30.42
C ALA A 766 -17.33 -38.57 31.67
N ARG A 767 -16.13 -38.77 32.23
CA ARG A 767 -15.93 -39.45 33.52
C ARG A 767 -16.25 -38.53 34.71
N GLY A 768 -15.88 -37.25 34.65
CA GLY A 768 -16.21 -36.26 35.68
C GLY A 768 -17.72 -36.04 35.83
N ASP A 769 -18.45 -35.93 34.72
CA ASP A 769 -19.92 -35.80 34.77
C ASP A 769 -20.61 -37.07 35.30
N LYS A 770 -19.99 -38.25 35.13
CA LYS A 770 -20.47 -39.51 35.73
C LYS A 770 -20.14 -39.64 37.23
N SER A 771 -19.07 -39.04 37.74
CA SER A 771 -18.80 -39.01 39.19
C SER A 771 -19.72 -38.02 39.90
N ASN A 772 -19.90 -36.81 39.36
CA ASN A 772 -20.79 -35.80 39.95
C ASN A 772 -22.26 -36.25 39.99
N ARG A 773 -22.72 -37.13 39.07
CA ARG A 773 -24.05 -37.76 39.14
C ARG A 773 -24.18 -38.90 40.16
N ARG A 774 -23.08 -39.46 40.69
CA ARG A 774 -23.11 -40.48 41.74
C ARG A 774 -23.05 -39.90 43.15
N ASP A 775 -22.33 -38.80 43.36
CA ASP A 775 -22.25 -38.19 44.71
C ASP A 775 -23.46 -37.29 45.04
N SER A 776 -24.14 -36.75 44.02
CA SER A 776 -25.39 -35.99 44.20
C SER A 776 -26.61 -36.83 44.61
N THR A 777 -26.49 -38.16 44.70
CA THR A 777 -27.57 -39.07 45.13
C THR A 777 -27.39 -39.65 46.53
N LYS A 778 -26.39 -39.19 47.32
CA LYS A 778 -26.12 -39.70 48.68
C LYS A 778 -26.20 -38.69 49.84
N SER A 779 -26.49 -37.41 49.60
CA SER A 779 -26.54 -36.39 50.67
C SER A 779 -27.94 -36.03 51.19
N SER A 780 -29.02 -36.62 50.66
CA SER A 780 -30.42 -36.24 50.98
C SER A 780 -31.07 -37.01 52.14
N SER A 781 -30.30 -37.69 53.00
CA SER A 781 -30.87 -38.53 54.09
C SER A 781 -30.10 -38.54 55.42
N LYS A 782 -29.73 -37.36 55.96
CA LYS A 782 -29.48 -37.17 57.42
C LYS A 782 -29.31 -35.69 57.83
N LYS A 783 -30.39 -35.07 58.32
CA LYS A 783 -30.41 -34.14 59.48
C LYS A 783 -31.84 -33.65 59.79
N LYS A 784 -32.54 -34.44 60.60
CA LYS A 784 -33.61 -33.99 61.51
C LYS A 784 -33.24 -34.53 62.89
N LYS A 785 -32.82 -33.67 63.82
CA LYS A 785 -32.99 -33.74 65.28
C LYS A 785 -32.17 -32.63 65.95
N ASN A 786 -32.83 -31.97 66.89
CA ASN A 786 -32.40 -30.82 67.70
C ASN A 786 -32.12 -29.56 66.87
#